data_AF-A0A916ZTJ6-F1
#
_entry.id   AF-A0A916ZTJ6-F1
#
_cell.length_a   1.000
_cell.length_b   1.000
_cell.length_c   1.000
_cell.angle_alpha   90.00
_cell.angle_beta   90.00
_cell.angle_gamma   90.00
#
_symmetry.space_group_name_H-M   'P 1'
#
loop_
_entity.id
_entity.type
_entity.pdbx_description
1 polymer ?
#
loop_
_entity_poly.entity_id
_entity_poly.type
_entity_poly.pdbx_seq_one_letter_code
_entity_poly.pdbx_strand_id
1 'polypeptide(L)'
;MLLCGLCTWGISAQEKNYIRKKLAVKDSIVLDSVSISSLNFNVQKLSLDTVSASAYRANFMKAALIPSKHLQQETDSLIVSYTRFPNFLTKTYKNLDNHIVLPANASEENLYSLQQRKYKREFVPFDGLNTSGSISRGVRVGNNQNAVVNSELDLQISGKLSENVSLRASIKDANVPTQEGGYSQRLNEFDQVFIELQAKNWAIRAGDIDLIESQSFFASYTKKVQGLLVSTQFGNEDYQAEAYASGALVRGVFTRSEITGQEGNQGPYKLRGPNGELFVLIISGSEAVFVNGRKLKRGEAEDYIIDYNAGEIIFNSTFPISSEMRIVVEFQYADQNFSRVIATAGGNFTNEKLKINSFVFTESDLKNQPLRQNLTDEQVQVLQDAGDDQSQMLAESAVESEFSENRVLYRKEMVNGTEVFVFSINPDDDLFSVRFTNVGANQGNYVVSSIDNISRVFEYVPPVNGFPQGDFEPVTQLFAPTLLQIGVVQAAYQNGEHSTINGELAVSNNDLNTFSNLDNTDNRGTAAKLQTQQRITKNKANWNLDFLGNIDYIEKNYTSIERLYNVEFQRDWNIFETTGNQLYVDTGFKLNQNENAQIQYQFQHLDFSESFTGNRQVLSSSVQLEKLKLNANASYLKSKGTVLDSEFSRSHVFGVFDLGKYWAGAKFAHEDNQENQVETNEFTSNTQAFKSYEVFTGVGDSTAVFVEVGYRFRENDSLRNNQLQRVNTSNNYYLKSTLVNSASSKLSVFASYRNLNNLNENIEDENTLNSRVVYNQFLFDRILNLSTSYETNSGSIAQQEFTYLEVNPGDGQYVWIDYNENGVQELDEFEIAQFPGEADYVRILLPNQVFIRTNQNRFSQQVTANFRSWTGEEGLKKLISKLYNQTSYLIDRKVARDGNLLNLNPFSANGADELGLNINFRNTLFFNRGKQRYTTSYTYISSKSRNLLSIGLQDNNAESHQLNFFHKIKEMWLLTLKNEMNTSESFSENFDSRNFLLEGFSVHPKLSYLLGGNTRFDAFAEYTIQENQLQGQESLNQRVLGTSFTFNKGQQYSINGEFNFIQNDFEGSSISPVAYQMMEGLQPDNNFTWSLFVQKKITKFLDLNLSYFGRKSEGTRAIHTGNVQLRAYF
;
A
#
# COMPACT_ATOMS: atom_id res chain seq x y z
N MET A 1 71.38 -9.23 21.29
CA MET A 1 72.40 -9.69 20.34
C MET A 1 72.18 -9.02 18.98
N LEU A 2 72.56 -7.74 18.83
CA LEU A 2 72.70 -7.00 17.55
C LEU A 2 73.10 -5.53 17.83
N LEU A 3 74.13 -5.35 18.68
CA LEU A 3 74.83 -4.08 18.87
C LEU A 3 76.28 -4.11 18.32
N CYS A 4 76.61 -5.14 17.52
CA CYS A 4 77.92 -5.30 16.85
C CYS A 4 77.82 -5.30 15.31
N GLY A 5 76.72 -4.83 14.72
CA GLY A 5 76.52 -4.78 13.26
C GLY A 5 76.94 -3.48 12.57
N LEU A 6 77.48 -2.50 13.29
CA LEU A 6 77.64 -1.11 12.82
C LEU A 6 79.06 -0.72 12.37
N CYS A 7 80.04 -1.63 12.37
CA CYS A 7 81.43 -1.31 11.98
C CYS A 7 81.95 -1.98 10.70
N THR A 8 81.14 -2.73 9.94
CA THR A 8 81.59 -3.37 8.68
C THR A 8 80.89 -2.87 7.41
N TRP A 9 79.96 -1.90 7.52
CA TRP A 9 79.32 -1.24 6.36
C TRP A 9 79.88 0.17 6.07
N GLY A 10 80.94 0.58 6.78
CA GLY A 10 81.58 1.89 6.59
C GLY A 10 82.57 1.97 5.42
N ILE A 11 83.06 0.83 4.89
CA ILE A 11 84.18 0.82 3.93
C ILE A 11 83.73 0.48 2.49
N SER A 12 82.57 -0.15 2.29
CA SER A 12 82.07 -0.49 0.93
C SER A 12 81.15 0.59 0.31
N ALA A 13 80.82 1.66 1.04
CA ALA A 13 79.94 2.73 0.57
C ALA A 13 80.69 3.89 -0.14
N GLN A 14 82.02 3.95 -0.07
CA GLN A 14 82.80 5.04 -0.68
C GLN A 14 83.10 4.83 -2.17
N GLU A 15 83.20 3.58 -2.65
CA GLU A 15 83.49 3.31 -4.08
C GLU A 15 82.29 3.49 -5.02
N LYS A 16 81.04 3.35 -4.53
CA LYS A 16 79.84 3.48 -5.38
C LYS A 16 79.50 4.91 -5.83
N ASN A 17 80.27 5.91 -5.41
CA ASN A 17 80.01 7.32 -5.70
C ASN A 17 81.11 8.02 -6.51
N TYR A 18 82.20 7.33 -6.86
CA TYR A 18 83.19 7.87 -7.78
C TYR A 18 82.78 7.61 -9.24
N ILE A 19 82.79 8.65 -10.06
CA ILE A 19 82.32 8.62 -11.45
C ILE A 19 83.41 9.20 -12.34
N ARG A 20 83.70 8.52 -13.46
CA ARG A 20 84.59 9.00 -14.53
C ARG A 20 83.83 9.01 -15.84
N LYS A 21 83.72 10.18 -16.49
CA LYS A 21 82.98 10.36 -17.75
C LYS A 21 83.86 11.01 -18.82
N LYS A 22 83.72 10.57 -20.06
CA LYS A 22 84.20 11.27 -21.26
C LYS A 22 83.09 12.19 -21.76
N LEU A 23 83.36 13.49 -21.87
CA LEU A 23 82.39 14.51 -22.23
C LEU A 23 82.96 15.40 -23.33
N ALA A 24 82.13 15.76 -24.31
CA ALA A 24 82.50 16.73 -25.35
C ALA A 24 82.64 18.13 -24.73
N VAL A 25 83.63 18.89 -25.19
CA VAL A 25 83.92 20.24 -24.72
C VAL A 25 82.91 21.23 -25.29
N LYS A 26 82.26 21.97 -24.40
CA LYS A 26 81.26 23.01 -24.69
C LYS A 26 81.46 24.18 -23.73
N ASP A 27 80.82 25.31 -24.01
CA ASP A 27 80.88 26.52 -23.16
C ASP A 27 80.52 26.26 -21.70
N SER A 28 79.60 25.33 -21.43
CA SER A 28 79.31 24.80 -20.10
C SER A 28 78.94 23.33 -20.20
N ILE A 29 79.51 22.51 -19.31
CA ILE A 29 79.34 21.06 -19.29
C ILE A 29 78.73 20.67 -17.95
N VAL A 30 77.51 20.14 -17.96
CA VAL A 30 76.88 19.55 -16.77
C VAL A 30 77.42 18.13 -16.59
N LEU A 31 78.04 17.88 -15.45
CA LEU A 31 78.69 16.62 -15.11
C LEU A 31 77.71 15.61 -14.51
N ASP A 32 76.81 16.07 -13.62
CA ASP A 32 75.83 15.21 -12.95
C ASP A 32 74.52 15.94 -12.58
N SER A 33 73.51 15.17 -12.20
CA SER A 33 72.18 15.66 -11.76
C SER A 33 72.13 16.06 -10.28
N VAL A 34 73.15 15.68 -9.50
CA VAL A 34 73.30 16.01 -8.08
C VAL A 34 74.64 16.71 -7.84
N SER A 35 74.74 17.47 -6.76
CA SER A 35 76.00 18.13 -6.37
C SER A 35 77.14 17.10 -6.24
N ILE A 36 78.34 17.52 -6.64
CA ILE A 36 79.55 16.70 -6.61
C ILE A 36 80.54 17.29 -5.60
N SER A 37 81.45 16.47 -5.09
CA SER A 37 82.51 16.90 -4.20
C SER A 37 83.73 17.39 -4.99
N SER A 38 84.44 18.38 -4.45
CA SER A 38 85.77 18.77 -4.93
C SER A 38 86.84 17.73 -4.59
N LEU A 39 86.56 16.83 -3.64
CA LEU A 39 87.45 15.73 -3.28
C LEU A 39 87.54 14.71 -4.44
N ASN A 40 88.75 14.46 -4.93
CA ASN A 40 89.05 13.61 -6.09
C ASN A 40 88.50 14.13 -7.44
N PHE A 41 88.29 15.45 -7.57
CA PHE A 41 87.93 16.06 -8.86
C PHE A 41 89.16 16.20 -9.76
N ASN A 42 89.10 15.64 -10.97
CA ASN A 42 90.18 15.73 -11.95
C ASN A 42 89.62 15.89 -13.36
N VAL A 43 90.25 16.74 -14.17
CA VAL A 43 89.95 16.96 -15.59
C VAL A 43 91.19 16.62 -16.39
N GLN A 44 91.05 15.70 -17.34
CA GLN A 44 92.12 15.24 -18.21
C GLN A 44 91.72 15.38 -19.69
N LYS A 45 92.71 15.53 -20.57
CA LYS A 45 92.52 15.34 -22.01
C LYS A 45 92.40 13.85 -22.33
N LEU A 46 92.00 13.51 -23.56
CA LEU A 46 91.95 12.12 -24.01
C LEU A 46 93.33 11.44 -24.03
N SER A 47 94.42 12.22 -24.16
CA SER A 47 95.80 11.77 -24.01
C SER A 47 96.18 11.40 -22.57
N LEU A 48 95.27 11.60 -21.60
CA LEU A 48 95.45 11.44 -20.14
C LEU A 48 96.29 12.53 -19.45
N ASP A 49 96.70 13.57 -20.17
CA ASP A 49 97.33 14.75 -19.57
C ASP A 49 96.35 15.51 -18.68
N THR A 50 96.79 15.88 -17.48
CA THR A 50 95.99 16.65 -16.53
C THR A 50 95.83 18.09 -17.00
N VAL A 51 94.59 18.57 -17.06
CA VAL A 51 94.28 19.96 -17.40
C VAL A 51 94.51 20.84 -16.17
N SER A 52 95.25 21.94 -16.33
CA SER A 52 95.50 22.91 -15.26
C SER A 52 94.19 23.51 -14.74
N ALA A 53 94.07 23.67 -13.41
CA ALA A 53 92.89 24.25 -12.77
C ALA A 53 92.63 25.73 -13.12
N SER A 54 93.60 26.41 -13.73
CA SER A 54 93.40 27.76 -14.30
C SER A 54 92.68 27.74 -15.65
N ALA A 55 92.67 26.60 -16.35
CA ALA A 55 92.10 26.45 -17.69
C ALA A 55 90.62 26.08 -17.68
N TYR A 56 90.01 25.89 -16.50
CA TYR A 56 88.58 25.64 -16.32
C TYR A 56 88.09 26.17 -14.98
N ARG A 57 86.77 26.31 -14.84
CA ARG A 57 86.11 26.61 -13.57
C ARG A 57 85.06 25.54 -13.26
N ALA A 58 85.21 24.84 -12.14
CA ALA A 58 84.24 23.84 -11.69
C ALA A 58 83.30 24.43 -10.64
N ASN A 59 81.99 24.22 -10.82
CA ASN A 59 80.95 24.51 -9.84
C ASN A 59 80.43 23.20 -9.25
N PHE A 60 80.98 22.85 -8.09
CA PHE A 60 80.70 21.58 -7.40
C PHE A 60 79.24 21.45 -6.92
N MET A 61 78.61 22.56 -6.51
CA MET A 61 77.20 22.55 -6.08
C MET A 61 76.24 22.27 -7.24
N LYS A 62 76.49 22.85 -8.42
CA LYS A 62 75.66 22.61 -9.63
C LYS A 62 76.15 21.45 -10.49
N ALA A 63 77.21 20.76 -10.06
CA ALA A 63 77.91 19.74 -10.83
C ALA A 63 78.20 20.16 -12.28
N ALA A 64 78.76 21.36 -12.48
CA ALA A 64 79.05 21.90 -13.81
C ALA A 64 80.52 22.31 -13.97
N LEU A 65 81.08 22.13 -15.16
CA LEU A 65 82.43 22.50 -15.56
C LEU A 65 82.37 23.51 -16.71
N ILE A 66 83.07 24.63 -16.56
CA ILE A 66 83.16 25.68 -17.57
C ILE A 66 84.62 25.73 -18.05
N PRO A 67 84.95 25.16 -19.22
CA PRO A 67 86.29 25.23 -19.78
C PRO A 67 86.58 26.64 -20.30
N SER A 68 87.83 27.09 -20.21
CA SER A 68 88.27 28.36 -20.81
C SER A 68 88.22 28.30 -22.35
N LYS A 69 88.08 29.45 -23.01
CA LYS A 69 88.06 29.52 -24.49
C LYS A 69 89.28 28.88 -25.14
N HIS A 70 90.44 28.95 -24.49
CA HIS A 70 91.67 28.32 -24.99
C HIS A 70 91.54 26.78 -24.95
N LEU A 71 91.08 26.22 -23.83
CA LEU A 71 90.87 24.78 -23.69
C LEU A 71 89.81 24.24 -24.67
N GLN A 72 88.78 25.04 -24.98
CA GLN A 72 87.74 24.70 -25.96
C GLN A 72 88.25 24.60 -27.40
N GLN A 73 89.31 25.34 -27.73
CA GLN A 73 89.93 25.30 -29.06
C GLN A 73 90.97 24.17 -29.18
N GLU A 74 91.53 23.72 -28.05
CA GLU A 74 92.65 22.78 -28.02
C GLU A 74 92.21 21.30 -28.05
N THR A 75 91.01 20.98 -27.54
CA THR A 75 90.47 19.61 -27.53
C THR A 75 88.95 19.62 -27.63
N ASP A 76 88.39 18.65 -28.35
CA ASP A 76 86.94 18.48 -28.53
C ASP A 76 86.30 17.69 -27.38
N SER A 77 87.10 17.00 -26.56
CA SER A 77 86.64 16.09 -25.51
C SER A 77 87.55 16.11 -24.29
N LEU A 78 86.96 15.93 -23.10
CA LEU A 78 87.65 15.83 -21.82
C LEU A 78 87.17 14.58 -21.07
N ILE A 79 88.05 14.02 -20.24
CA ILE A 79 87.71 13.00 -19.26
C ILE A 79 87.66 13.68 -17.89
N VAL A 80 86.49 13.66 -17.26
CA VAL A 80 86.28 14.26 -15.93
C VAL A 80 85.96 13.16 -14.94
N SER A 81 86.74 13.10 -13.87
CA SER A 81 86.54 12.22 -12.73
C SER A 81 86.09 13.03 -11.51
N TYR A 82 85.07 12.58 -10.81
CA TYR A 82 84.51 13.27 -9.65
C TYR A 82 83.75 12.32 -8.72
N THR A 83 83.53 12.75 -7.48
CA THR A 83 82.73 11.98 -6.51
C THR A 83 81.37 12.63 -6.32
N ARG A 84 80.27 11.91 -6.55
CA ARG A 84 78.91 12.40 -6.26
C ARG A 84 78.63 12.38 -4.75
N PHE A 85 77.89 13.35 -4.23
CA PHE A 85 77.41 13.24 -2.85
C PHE A 85 76.34 12.13 -2.74
N PRO A 86 76.31 11.35 -1.64
CA PRO A 86 75.30 10.33 -1.42
C PRO A 86 73.88 10.88 -1.53
N ASN A 87 72.98 10.07 -2.09
CA ASN A 87 71.58 10.48 -2.33
C ASN A 87 70.88 11.00 -1.07
N PHE A 88 71.20 10.53 0.15
CA PHE A 88 70.53 11.04 1.35
C PHE A 88 70.91 12.50 1.72
N LEU A 89 72.04 13.02 1.22
CA LEU A 89 72.46 14.41 1.42
C LEU A 89 71.97 15.35 0.30
N THR A 90 71.74 14.83 -0.90
CA THR A 90 71.33 15.61 -2.08
C THR A 90 69.86 15.47 -2.44
N LYS A 91 69.17 14.45 -1.92
CA LYS A 91 67.74 14.25 -2.10
C LYS A 91 66.99 15.28 -1.27
N THR A 92 66.36 16.21 -1.98
CA THR A 92 65.52 17.23 -1.35
C THR A 92 64.22 16.58 -0.92
N TYR A 93 64.02 16.45 0.39
CA TYR A 93 62.73 16.02 0.95
C TYR A 93 61.84 17.25 1.05
N LYS A 94 60.74 17.26 0.32
CA LYS A 94 59.77 18.35 0.32
C LYS A 94 58.41 17.79 0.70
N ASN A 95 57.75 18.40 1.67
CA ASN A 95 56.37 18.05 2.01
C ASN A 95 55.36 18.62 0.99
N LEU A 96 55.75 19.65 0.22
CA LEU A 96 54.92 20.34 -0.77
C LEU A 96 55.76 20.74 -1.99
N ASP A 97 55.13 20.77 -3.17
CA ASP A 97 55.76 21.14 -4.44
C ASP A 97 56.05 22.66 -4.51
N ASN A 98 57.20 23.05 -5.05
CA ASN A 98 57.57 24.47 -5.18
C ASN A 98 56.77 25.19 -6.28
N HIS A 99 56.10 24.47 -7.19
CA HIS A 99 55.17 25.08 -8.14
C HIS A 99 53.96 25.74 -7.46
N ILE A 100 53.75 25.48 -6.17
CA ILE A 100 52.69 26.10 -5.35
C ILE A 100 53.15 27.49 -4.83
N VAL A 101 54.45 27.80 -4.90
CA VAL A 101 54.99 29.11 -4.50
C VAL A 101 55.01 30.03 -5.73
N LEU A 102 54.02 30.92 -5.82
CA LEU A 102 53.94 31.94 -6.87
C LEU A 102 55.10 32.96 -6.76
N PRO A 103 55.65 33.44 -7.89
CA PRO A 103 56.73 34.43 -7.89
C PRO A 103 56.24 35.80 -7.38
N ALA A 104 57.14 36.53 -6.71
CA ALA A 104 56.88 37.71 -5.87
C ALA A 104 56.24 38.95 -6.55
N ASN A 105 55.88 38.88 -7.83
CA ASN A 105 55.20 39.96 -8.56
C ASN A 105 53.85 39.51 -9.17
N ALA A 106 53.20 38.50 -8.60
CA ALA A 106 51.79 38.23 -8.88
C ALA A 106 50.93 39.16 -8.00
N SER A 107 50.46 40.26 -8.60
CA SER A 107 49.33 41.13 -8.25
C SER A 107 48.70 41.00 -6.85
N GLU A 108 48.58 42.16 -6.17
CA GLU A 108 48.00 42.43 -4.83
C GLU A 108 46.55 41.95 -4.57
N GLU A 109 45.99 41.00 -5.31
CA GLU A 109 44.62 40.51 -5.14
C GLU A 109 44.47 39.32 -4.17
N ASN A 110 45.53 38.83 -3.53
CA ASN A 110 45.40 37.77 -2.53
C ASN A 110 46.29 38.00 -1.29
N LEU A 111 45.99 39.05 -0.54
CA LEU A 111 46.37 39.11 0.87
C LEU A 111 45.52 38.08 1.64
N TYR A 112 46.09 36.92 1.95
CA TYR A 112 45.53 36.06 2.99
C TYR A 112 45.78 36.71 4.34
N SER A 113 44.72 37.23 4.95
CA SER A 113 44.74 37.52 6.38
C SER A 113 44.89 36.21 7.15
N LEU A 114 45.69 36.21 8.21
CA LEU A 114 45.52 35.27 9.33
C LEU A 114 44.26 35.66 10.14
N GLN A 115 43.14 35.95 9.45
CA GLN A 115 41.85 35.70 10.06
C GLN A 115 41.80 34.19 10.29
N GLN A 116 41.27 33.76 11.44
CA GLN A 116 40.73 32.41 11.57
C GLN A 116 40.16 32.02 10.21
N ARG A 117 40.52 30.85 9.67
CA ARG A 117 39.66 30.23 8.67
C ARG A 117 38.29 30.16 9.35
N LYS A 118 37.45 31.19 9.16
CA LYS A 118 36.03 30.97 8.97
C LYS A 118 36.08 29.94 7.89
N TYR A 119 35.89 28.68 8.28
CA TYR A 119 35.45 27.66 7.37
C TYR A 119 34.50 28.42 6.45
N LYS A 120 34.82 28.52 5.15
CA LYS A 120 33.72 28.67 4.18
C LYS A 120 32.84 27.52 4.62
N ARG A 121 31.73 27.82 5.30
CA ARG A 121 30.71 26.83 5.59
C ARG A 121 30.53 26.22 4.21
N GLU A 122 30.99 24.98 4.03
CA GLU A 122 30.47 24.19 2.94
C GLU A 122 28.98 24.42 3.05
N PHE A 123 28.34 24.86 1.97
CA PHE A 123 26.91 24.92 1.97
C PHE A 123 26.47 23.50 2.32
N VAL A 124 26.06 23.31 3.57
CA VAL A 124 25.42 22.11 4.06
C VAL A 124 23.95 22.47 3.85
N PRO A 125 23.32 22.03 2.74
CA PRO A 125 21.89 22.18 2.63
C PRO A 125 21.29 21.63 3.92
N PHE A 126 20.36 22.37 4.52
CA PHE A 126 19.68 21.98 5.74
C PHE A 126 20.54 22.02 7.04
N ASP A 127 21.60 22.82 7.13
CA ASP A 127 22.36 23.03 8.39
C ASP A 127 21.43 23.45 9.57
N GLY A 128 21.31 22.60 10.59
CA GLY A 128 20.37 22.76 11.71
C GLY A 128 19.05 21.98 11.60
N LEU A 129 18.83 21.30 10.48
CA LEU A 129 17.70 20.40 10.21
C LEU A 129 18.20 18.96 10.05
N ASN A 130 17.47 18.02 10.61
CA ASN A 130 17.61 16.60 10.37
C ASN A 130 16.84 16.25 9.09
N THR A 131 17.56 15.96 8.03
CA THR A 131 17.01 15.34 6.83
C THR A 131 17.19 13.84 6.87
N SER A 132 16.24 13.12 6.30
CA SER A 132 16.33 11.67 6.10
C SER A 132 15.52 11.30 4.87
N GLY A 133 16.10 10.48 4.00
CA GLY A 133 15.39 9.99 2.82
C GLY A 133 16.32 9.83 1.62
N SER A 134 15.74 9.65 0.43
CA SER A 134 16.46 9.64 -0.82
C SER A 134 15.67 10.21 -2.00
N ILE A 135 16.37 10.83 -2.94
CA ILE A 135 15.84 11.16 -4.27
C ILE A 135 16.55 10.28 -5.29
N SER A 136 15.80 9.69 -6.22
CA SER A 136 16.34 8.88 -7.31
C SER A 136 15.90 9.44 -8.67
N ARG A 137 16.83 9.49 -9.62
CA ARG A 137 16.59 9.90 -11.02
C ARG A 137 17.31 8.92 -11.93
N GLY A 138 16.54 8.18 -12.71
CA GLY A 138 16.97 7.15 -13.64
C GLY A 138 16.61 7.49 -15.07
N VAL A 139 17.48 7.15 -16.01
CA VAL A 139 17.14 7.10 -17.44
C VAL A 139 17.41 5.70 -17.93
N ARG A 140 16.38 5.06 -18.48
CA ARG A 140 16.47 3.77 -19.14
C ARG A 140 16.43 4.00 -20.65
N VAL A 141 17.37 3.39 -21.37
CA VAL A 141 17.46 3.43 -22.83
C VAL A 141 17.68 2.02 -23.33
N GLY A 142 16.95 1.62 -24.37
CA GLY A 142 17.20 0.37 -25.06
C GLY A 142 17.08 0.53 -26.56
N ASN A 143 17.49 -0.49 -27.31
CA ASN A 143 17.29 -0.53 -28.77
C ASN A 143 15.96 -1.17 -29.20
N ASN A 144 15.18 -1.70 -28.24
CA ASN A 144 13.84 -2.24 -28.43
C ASN A 144 12.75 -1.44 -27.69
N GLN A 145 13.10 -0.28 -27.10
CA GLN A 145 12.17 0.56 -26.36
C GLN A 145 12.57 2.03 -26.45
N ASN A 146 11.61 2.94 -26.29
CA ASN A 146 11.89 4.37 -26.15
C ASN A 146 12.64 4.67 -24.85
N ALA A 147 13.30 5.84 -24.79
CA ALA A 147 13.96 6.29 -23.57
C ALA A 147 12.91 6.65 -22.51
N VAL A 148 12.98 6.01 -21.35
CA VAL A 148 12.05 6.22 -20.23
C VAL A 148 12.80 6.86 -19.06
N VAL A 149 12.18 7.85 -18.41
CA VAL A 149 12.75 8.53 -17.25
C VAL A 149 12.02 8.09 -15.99
N ASN A 150 12.75 7.50 -15.06
CA ASN A 150 12.22 7.04 -13.77
C ASN A 150 12.64 8.01 -12.67
N SER A 151 11.70 8.40 -11.83
CA SER A 151 11.91 9.38 -10.76
C SER A 151 11.22 8.88 -9.51
N GLU A 152 11.95 8.86 -8.40
CA GLU A 152 11.39 8.59 -7.07
C GLU A 152 11.90 9.66 -6.11
N LEU A 153 11.07 10.04 -5.15
CA LEU A 153 11.45 10.95 -4.08
C LEU A 153 10.83 10.46 -2.78
N ASP A 154 11.65 10.27 -1.76
CA ASP A 154 11.22 10.07 -0.38
C ASP A 154 12.11 10.97 0.48
N LEU A 155 11.59 12.09 0.95
CA LEU A 155 12.36 13.06 1.70
C LEU A 155 11.58 13.52 2.92
N GLN A 156 12.14 13.24 4.09
CA GLN A 156 11.67 13.77 5.36
C GLN A 156 12.67 14.81 5.87
N ILE A 157 12.14 15.93 6.34
CA ILE A 157 12.93 17.05 6.89
C ILE A 157 12.33 17.41 8.23
N SER A 158 13.14 17.53 9.29
CA SER A 158 12.68 17.96 10.60
C SER A 158 13.74 18.78 11.33
N GLY A 159 13.40 19.87 12.00
CA GLY A 159 14.36 20.60 12.83
C GLY A 159 14.02 22.07 13.01
N LYS A 160 14.97 22.85 13.52
CA LYS A 160 14.80 24.29 13.75
C LYS A 160 15.43 25.10 12.64
N LEU A 161 14.63 25.87 11.89
CA LEU A 161 15.12 26.88 10.94
C LEU A 161 15.70 28.11 11.66
N SER A 162 15.18 28.41 12.84
CA SER A 162 15.69 29.44 13.77
C SER A 162 15.35 29.06 15.22
N GLU A 163 15.76 29.85 16.22
CA GLU A 163 15.43 29.56 17.63
C GLU A 163 13.91 29.35 17.88
N ASN A 164 13.08 30.07 17.12
CA ASN A 164 11.63 30.15 17.31
C ASN A 164 10.80 29.54 16.16
N VAL A 165 11.44 28.97 15.14
CA VAL A 165 10.73 28.38 13.98
C VAL A 165 11.29 26.99 13.68
N SER A 166 10.43 25.98 13.68
CA SER A 166 10.71 24.61 13.24
C SER A 166 10.10 24.31 11.87
N LEU A 167 10.75 23.41 11.14
CA LEU A 167 10.30 22.86 9.87
C LEU A 167 10.06 21.36 10.06
N ARG A 168 8.96 20.86 9.51
CA ARG A 168 8.67 19.44 9.28
C ARG A 168 8.21 19.28 7.84
N ALA A 169 8.79 18.39 7.06
CA ALA A 169 8.32 18.07 5.72
C ALA A 169 8.40 16.57 5.48
N SER A 170 7.50 16.06 4.67
CA SER A 170 7.53 14.71 4.10
C SER A 170 7.13 14.84 2.64
N ILE A 171 8.01 14.47 1.72
CA ILE A 171 7.75 14.50 0.28
C ILE A 171 7.98 13.09 -0.22
N LYS A 172 6.89 12.37 -0.50
CA LYS A 172 6.93 11.02 -1.04
C LYS A 172 6.24 10.99 -2.40
N ASP A 173 6.95 10.51 -3.42
CA ASP A 173 6.48 10.33 -4.79
C ASP A 173 7.05 8.98 -5.27
N ALA A 174 6.19 7.97 -5.33
CA ALA A 174 6.55 6.61 -5.72
C ALA A 174 5.70 6.16 -6.92
N ASN A 175 6.30 6.17 -8.12
CA ASN A 175 5.71 5.63 -9.36
C ASN A 175 5.63 4.09 -9.39
N VAL A 176 5.56 3.39 -8.25
CA VAL A 176 5.63 1.92 -8.22
C VAL A 176 4.21 1.34 -8.29
N PRO A 177 3.81 0.65 -9.38
CA PRO A 177 2.63 -0.20 -9.33
C PRO A 177 2.91 -1.36 -8.37
N THR A 178 2.23 -1.39 -7.22
CA THR A 178 2.32 -2.54 -6.30
C THR A 178 1.23 -3.54 -6.64
N GLN A 179 1.58 -4.83 -6.66
CA GLN A 179 0.60 -5.90 -6.84
C GLN A 179 0.19 -6.50 -5.50
N GLU A 180 -1.11 -6.49 -5.23
CA GLU A 180 -1.75 -7.45 -4.34
C GLU A 180 -2.64 -8.36 -5.21
N GLY A 181 -2.55 -9.69 -5.05
CA GLY A 181 -3.35 -10.64 -5.83
C GLY A 181 -3.01 -10.74 -7.33
N GLY A 182 -1.91 -10.12 -7.80
CA GLY A 182 -1.46 -10.16 -9.20
C GLY A 182 -2.11 -9.13 -10.12
N TYR A 183 -2.67 -8.05 -9.59
CA TYR A 183 -3.23 -6.93 -10.37
C TYR A 183 -2.36 -5.69 -10.19
N SER A 184 -2.13 -4.93 -11.25
CA SER A 184 -1.26 -3.73 -11.21
C SER A 184 -2.10 -2.47 -11.08
N GLN A 185 -1.91 -1.68 -10.02
CA GLN A 185 -2.58 -0.38 -9.84
C GLN A 185 -1.60 0.70 -9.34
N ARG A 186 -1.79 1.94 -9.82
CA ARG A 186 -1.07 3.12 -9.32
C ARG A 186 -1.72 3.58 -8.03
N LEU A 187 -1.00 3.52 -6.92
CA LEU A 187 -1.52 3.89 -5.61
C LEU A 187 -1.04 5.27 -5.17
N ASN A 188 -1.42 6.29 -5.93
CA ASN A 188 -1.14 7.69 -5.57
C ASN A 188 -1.78 8.08 -4.22
N GLU A 189 -2.81 7.35 -3.77
CA GLU A 189 -3.52 7.59 -2.50
C GLU A 189 -2.68 7.32 -1.25
N PHE A 190 -1.56 6.59 -1.33
CA PHE A 190 -0.66 6.35 -0.20
C PHE A 190 0.49 7.36 -0.08
N ASP A 191 0.66 8.24 -1.06
CA ASP A 191 1.73 9.23 -1.07
C ASP A 191 1.32 10.47 -0.27
N GLN A 192 2.18 10.86 0.69
CA GLN A 192 2.02 12.04 1.54
C GLN A 192 3.11 13.07 1.22
N VAL A 193 2.69 14.21 0.70
CA VAL A 193 3.55 15.34 0.32
C VAL A 193 3.12 16.59 1.08
N PHE A 194 3.80 16.92 2.17
CA PHE A 194 3.55 18.15 2.93
C PHE A 194 4.83 18.83 3.43
N ILE A 195 4.74 20.13 3.66
CA ILE A 195 5.75 20.98 4.30
C ILE A 195 5.05 21.81 5.37
N GLU A 196 5.58 21.83 6.58
CA GLU A 196 5.02 22.48 7.75
C GLU A 196 6.08 23.34 8.45
N LEU A 197 5.78 24.62 8.60
CA LEU A 197 6.53 25.58 9.37
C LEU A 197 5.76 25.89 10.64
N GLN A 198 6.39 25.75 11.79
CA GLN A 198 5.75 26.01 13.08
C GLN A 198 6.62 26.95 13.92
N ALA A 199 6.01 27.98 14.47
CA ALA A 199 6.58 28.85 15.47
C ALA A 199 5.78 28.77 16.78
N LYS A 200 6.17 29.56 17.79
CA LYS A 200 5.47 29.58 19.10
C LYS A 200 3.97 29.89 18.97
N ASN A 201 3.60 30.79 18.07
CA ASN A 201 2.25 31.36 17.96
C ASN A 201 1.63 31.17 16.57
N TRP A 202 2.27 30.47 15.63
CA TRP A 202 1.70 30.27 14.30
C TRP A 202 2.24 28.98 13.67
N ALA A 203 1.45 28.39 12.78
CA ALA A 203 1.85 27.27 11.95
C ALA A 203 1.36 27.48 10.52
N ILE A 204 2.14 27.03 9.54
CA ILE A 204 1.80 27.04 8.12
C ILE A 204 2.10 25.65 7.59
N ARG A 205 1.11 24.97 7.03
CA ARG A 205 1.27 23.67 6.39
C ARG A 205 0.82 23.76 4.93
N ALA A 206 1.67 23.32 4.01
CA ALA A 206 1.43 23.29 2.58
C ALA A 206 1.54 21.84 2.05
N GLY A 207 0.81 21.51 0.98
CA GLY A 207 0.70 20.15 0.46
C GLY A 207 -0.47 19.40 1.11
N ASP A 208 -0.29 18.12 1.41
CA ASP A 208 -1.33 17.29 2.00
C ASP A 208 -1.64 17.72 3.44
N ILE A 209 -2.91 18.06 3.66
CA ILE A 209 -3.45 18.53 4.93
C ILE A 209 -4.73 17.75 5.25
N ASP A 210 -4.94 17.48 6.53
CA ASP A 210 -6.20 16.97 7.03
C ASP A 210 -6.97 18.17 7.61
N LEU A 211 -8.09 18.54 6.98
CA LEU A 211 -8.99 19.54 7.52
C LEU A 211 -10.01 18.84 8.42
N ILE A 212 -9.96 19.17 9.71
CA ILE A 212 -10.78 18.52 10.74
C ILE A 212 -11.53 19.60 11.52
N GLU A 213 -12.86 19.54 11.49
CA GLU A 213 -13.73 20.32 12.36
C GLU A 213 -14.63 19.36 13.13
N SER A 214 -14.58 19.43 14.46
CA SER A 214 -15.25 18.50 15.37
C SER A 214 -16.01 19.19 16.50
N GLN A 215 -15.97 20.52 16.57
CA GLN A 215 -16.65 21.33 17.56
C GLN A 215 -18.07 21.70 17.13
N SER A 216 -18.28 21.98 15.83
CA SER A 216 -19.60 22.28 15.28
C SER A 216 -20.45 21.03 15.14
N PHE A 217 -21.71 21.10 15.58
CA PHE A 217 -22.70 20.08 15.32
C PHE A 217 -23.16 20.10 13.85
N PHE A 218 -23.46 21.29 13.30
CA PHE A 218 -24.07 21.44 11.99
C PHE A 218 -23.10 21.35 10.80
N ALA A 219 -21.80 21.46 11.05
CA ALA A 219 -20.76 21.42 10.03
C ALA A 219 -19.45 20.80 10.55
N SER A 220 -19.57 19.66 11.23
CA SER A 220 -18.41 18.79 11.48
C SER A 220 -18.00 18.09 10.19
N TYR A 221 -16.68 17.94 9.99
CA TYR A 221 -16.14 17.23 8.84
C TYR A 221 -14.70 16.79 9.06
N THR A 222 -14.29 15.77 8.31
CA THR A 222 -12.88 15.37 8.14
C THR A 222 -12.58 15.19 6.66
N LYS A 223 -11.82 16.13 6.08
CA LYS A 223 -11.47 16.13 4.65
C LYS A 223 -9.97 16.00 4.45
N LYS A 224 -9.56 15.03 3.63
CA LYS A 224 -8.17 14.89 3.16
C LYS A 224 -8.00 15.70 1.88
N VAL A 225 -7.16 16.74 1.92
CA VAL A 225 -7.05 17.71 0.84
C VAL A 225 -5.59 18.12 0.62
N GLN A 226 -5.30 18.72 -0.54
CA GLN A 226 -3.97 19.20 -0.89
C GLN A 226 -3.99 20.72 -1.07
N GLY A 227 -3.33 21.47 -0.19
CA GLY A 227 -3.37 22.93 -0.24
C GLY A 227 -2.50 23.61 0.80
N LEU A 228 -2.95 24.77 1.29
CA LEU A 228 -2.25 25.59 2.27
C LEU A 228 -3.17 25.85 3.46
N LEU A 229 -2.72 25.49 4.65
CA LEU A 229 -3.33 25.80 5.94
C LEU A 229 -2.42 26.74 6.72
N VAL A 230 -2.95 27.86 7.19
CA VAL A 230 -2.29 28.80 8.09
C VAL A 230 -3.08 28.82 9.38
N SER A 231 -2.43 28.67 10.53
CA SER A 231 -3.03 28.86 11.84
C SER A 231 -2.16 29.76 12.71
N THR A 232 -2.80 30.47 13.63
CA THR A 232 -2.14 31.39 14.55
C THR A 232 -2.85 31.37 15.89
N GLN A 233 -2.07 31.33 16.95
CA GLN A 233 -2.53 31.31 18.33
C GLN A 233 -2.12 32.61 19.02
N PHE A 234 -3.07 33.22 19.71
CA PHE A 234 -2.91 34.45 20.48
C PHE A 234 -3.44 34.21 21.88
N GLY A 235 -2.87 34.84 22.89
CA GLY A 235 -3.39 34.71 24.25
C GLY A 235 -2.31 34.70 25.33
N ASN A 236 -2.79 34.58 26.55
CA ASN A 236 -1.99 34.45 27.77
C ASN A 236 -2.53 33.27 28.60
N GLU A 237 -2.25 33.23 29.91
CA GLU A 237 -2.79 32.18 30.79
C GLU A 237 -4.31 32.29 31.02
N ASP A 238 -4.92 33.48 30.82
CA ASP A 238 -6.33 33.74 31.12
C ASP A 238 -7.26 33.51 29.91
N TYR A 239 -6.74 33.71 28.70
CA TYR A 239 -7.47 33.50 27.45
C TYR A 239 -6.57 32.97 26.34
N GLN A 240 -7.11 32.11 25.49
CA GLN A 240 -6.49 31.58 24.30
C GLN A 240 -7.41 31.81 23.11
N ALA A 241 -6.87 32.27 21.99
CA ALA A 241 -7.58 32.45 20.75
C ALA A 241 -6.76 31.85 19.62
N GLU A 242 -7.41 31.18 18.69
CA GLU A 242 -6.82 30.67 17.47
C GLU A 242 -7.54 31.29 16.29
N ALA A 243 -6.82 31.61 15.22
CA ALA A 243 -7.39 31.88 13.92
C ALA A 243 -6.71 30.97 12.91
N TYR A 244 -7.48 30.45 11.97
CA TYR A 244 -6.97 29.61 10.90
C TYR A 244 -7.63 29.97 9.57
N ALA A 245 -6.91 29.71 8.48
CA ALA A 245 -7.42 29.81 7.12
C ALA A 245 -6.75 28.74 6.26
N SER A 246 -7.52 28.11 5.38
CA SER A 246 -7.05 27.10 4.46
C SER A 246 -7.68 27.25 3.09
N GLY A 247 -6.91 26.94 2.04
CA GLY A 247 -7.39 26.78 0.67
C GLY A 247 -6.70 25.57 0.05
N ALA A 248 -7.47 24.63 -0.51
CA ALA A 248 -6.96 23.34 -0.99
C ALA A 248 -7.80 22.73 -2.12
N LEU A 249 -7.24 21.73 -2.79
CA LEU A 249 -7.93 20.85 -3.72
C LEU A 249 -8.39 19.58 -3.01
N VAL A 250 -9.63 19.15 -3.26
CA VAL A 250 -10.24 17.97 -2.64
C VAL A 250 -9.76 16.70 -3.35
N ARG A 251 -9.38 15.66 -2.59
CA ARG A 251 -8.95 14.36 -3.14
C ARG A 251 -10.11 13.38 -3.40
N GLY A 252 -11.19 13.48 -2.63
CA GLY A 252 -12.35 12.62 -2.81
C GLY A 252 -13.60 13.11 -2.09
N VAL A 253 -14.70 12.44 -2.39
CA VAL A 253 -16.05 12.80 -1.96
C VAL A 253 -16.59 11.72 -1.05
N PHE A 254 -17.30 12.14 0.00
CA PHE A 254 -17.91 11.23 0.96
C PHE A 254 -19.07 10.46 0.31
N THR A 255 -19.14 9.16 0.57
CA THR A 255 -20.25 8.31 0.18
C THR A 255 -20.57 7.30 1.29
N ARG A 256 -21.76 6.71 1.20
CA ARG A 256 -22.29 5.73 2.14
C ARG A 256 -22.81 4.53 1.35
N SER A 257 -22.35 3.35 1.71
CA SER A 257 -22.88 2.08 1.23
C SER A 257 -23.63 1.38 2.36
N GLU A 258 -24.89 1.04 2.13
CA GLU A 258 -25.70 0.22 3.03
C GLU A 258 -25.80 -1.20 2.51
N ILE A 259 -25.52 -2.17 3.37
CA ILE A 259 -25.48 -3.58 3.04
C ILE A 259 -26.25 -4.35 4.11
N THR A 260 -27.23 -5.14 3.69
CA THR A 260 -27.85 -6.13 4.57
C THR A 260 -26.94 -7.36 4.63
N GLY A 261 -26.55 -7.77 5.83
CA GLY A 261 -25.76 -8.97 6.04
C GLY A 261 -26.44 -10.19 5.44
N GLN A 262 -25.66 -11.19 5.03
CA GLN A 262 -26.18 -12.46 4.56
C GLN A 262 -25.84 -13.54 5.59
N GLU A 263 -26.76 -14.48 5.81
CA GLU A 263 -26.55 -15.56 6.80
C GLU A 263 -25.29 -16.34 6.45
N GLY A 264 -24.36 -16.45 7.41
CA GLY A 264 -23.12 -17.21 7.23
C GLY A 264 -22.22 -16.70 6.10
N ASN A 265 -22.26 -15.41 5.76
CA ASN A 265 -21.34 -14.82 4.80
C ASN A 265 -20.50 -13.73 5.47
N GLN A 266 -19.22 -14.00 5.70
CA GLN A 266 -18.29 -12.97 6.20
C GLN A 266 -17.77 -12.04 5.10
N GLY A 267 -18.26 -12.16 3.87
CA GLY A 267 -17.78 -11.41 2.72
C GLY A 267 -16.90 -12.26 1.81
N PRO A 268 -16.27 -11.64 0.80
CA PRO A 268 -16.27 -10.19 0.54
C PRO A 268 -17.65 -9.59 0.24
N TYR A 269 -17.90 -8.37 0.74
CA TYR A 269 -19.05 -7.53 0.43
C TYR A 269 -18.61 -6.35 -0.42
N LYS A 270 -19.19 -6.19 -1.61
CA LYS A 270 -18.85 -5.13 -2.56
C LYS A 270 -19.39 -3.77 -2.11
N LEU A 271 -18.52 -2.76 -2.07
CA LEU A 271 -18.86 -1.36 -1.88
C LEU A 271 -19.16 -0.71 -3.23
N ARG A 272 -20.24 0.05 -3.30
CA ARG A 272 -20.72 0.71 -4.53
C ARG A 272 -20.65 2.22 -4.38
N GLY A 273 -20.46 2.92 -5.50
CA GLY A 273 -20.58 4.38 -5.58
C GLY A 273 -22.03 4.86 -5.47
N PRO A 274 -22.24 6.19 -5.32
CA PRO A 274 -23.57 6.78 -5.12
C PRO A 274 -24.58 6.44 -6.23
N ASN A 275 -24.13 6.24 -7.47
CA ASN A 275 -24.97 5.94 -8.63
C ASN A 275 -24.89 4.46 -9.02
N GLY A 276 -24.49 3.59 -8.09
CA GLY A 276 -24.37 2.15 -8.33
C GLY A 276 -23.07 1.73 -9.03
N GLU A 277 -22.07 2.61 -9.10
CA GLU A 277 -20.76 2.28 -9.69
C GLU A 277 -20.10 1.12 -8.92
N LEU A 278 -19.70 0.07 -9.63
CA LEU A 278 -19.04 -1.10 -9.04
C LEU A 278 -17.54 -0.89 -8.86
N PHE A 279 -16.96 0.11 -9.54
CA PHE A 279 -15.56 0.45 -9.42
C PHE A 279 -15.44 1.80 -8.71
N VAL A 280 -15.21 1.75 -7.39
CA VAL A 280 -14.94 2.91 -6.57
C VAL A 280 -13.52 2.80 -6.03
N LEU A 281 -12.68 3.78 -6.35
CA LEU A 281 -11.36 3.92 -5.75
C LEU A 281 -11.52 4.57 -4.37
N ILE A 282 -11.47 3.75 -3.34
CA ILE A 282 -11.68 4.18 -1.96
C ILE A 282 -10.39 4.80 -1.42
N ILE A 283 -10.49 6.01 -0.87
CA ILE A 283 -9.36 6.66 -0.18
C ILE A 283 -9.03 5.86 1.07
N SER A 284 -7.82 5.33 1.14
CA SER A 284 -7.42 4.43 2.22
C SER A 284 -7.52 5.08 3.61
N GLY A 285 -8.15 4.40 4.56
CA GLY A 285 -8.34 4.91 5.92
C GLY A 285 -9.38 6.01 6.06
N SER A 286 -10.14 6.32 5.00
CA SER A 286 -11.31 7.18 5.09
C SER A 286 -12.55 6.43 5.59
N GLU A 287 -12.52 5.10 5.61
CA GLU A 287 -13.69 4.28 5.87
C GLU A 287 -14.07 4.17 7.37
N ALA A 288 -15.37 4.17 7.64
CA ALA A 288 -15.98 3.87 8.90
C ALA A 288 -17.08 2.82 8.70
N VAL A 289 -16.84 1.63 9.23
CA VAL A 289 -17.78 0.50 9.15
C VAL A 289 -18.58 0.42 10.45
N PHE A 290 -19.90 0.34 10.32
CA PHE A 290 -20.85 0.19 11.41
C PHE A 290 -21.69 -1.05 11.19
N VAL A 291 -21.90 -1.84 12.24
CA VAL A 291 -22.84 -2.97 12.22
C VAL A 291 -23.88 -2.77 13.32
N ASN A 292 -25.15 -2.64 12.93
CA ASN A 292 -26.27 -2.31 13.82
C ASN A 292 -25.97 -1.05 14.68
N GLY A 293 -25.37 -0.03 14.08
CA GLY A 293 -24.95 1.20 14.77
C GLY A 293 -23.62 1.14 15.53
N ARG A 294 -22.99 -0.02 15.70
CA ARG A 294 -21.69 -0.16 16.37
C ARG A 294 -20.54 0.02 15.38
N LYS A 295 -19.70 1.03 15.58
CA LYS A 295 -18.45 1.21 14.83
C LYS A 295 -17.49 0.04 15.06
N LEU A 296 -16.98 -0.53 13.99
CA LEU A 296 -16.03 -1.65 14.00
C LEU A 296 -14.59 -1.19 13.83
N LYS A 297 -13.64 -2.05 14.20
CA LYS A 297 -12.20 -1.81 14.05
C LYS A 297 -11.60 -2.62 12.91
N ARG A 298 -10.80 -1.95 12.09
CA ARG A 298 -10.05 -2.57 11.00
C ARG A 298 -8.79 -3.29 11.49
N GLY A 299 -8.53 -4.50 11.00
CA GLY A 299 -7.29 -5.25 11.18
C GLY A 299 -7.51 -6.76 11.20
N GLU A 300 -6.48 -7.56 10.87
CA GLU A 300 -6.59 -9.04 10.80
C GLU A 300 -6.76 -9.72 12.19
N ALA A 301 -6.52 -8.97 13.26
CA ALA A 301 -6.81 -9.38 14.64
C ALA A 301 -8.02 -8.65 15.25
N GLU A 302 -8.68 -7.77 14.49
CA GLU A 302 -9.80 -6.93 14.94
C GLU A 302 -11.13 -7.44 14.32
N ASP A 303 -12.05 -6.56 13.91
CA ASP A 303 -13.40 -6.94 13.47
C ASP A 303 -13.50 -7.23 11.96
N TYR A 304 -12.79 -6.47 11.11
CA TYR A 304 -12.85 -6.61 9.64
C TYR A 304 -11.55 -6.17 8.93
N ILE A 305 -11.43 -6.53 7.65
CA ILE A 305 -10.44 -6.04 6.69
C ILE A 305 -11.15 -5.47 5.44
N ILE A 306 -10.46 -4.62 4.69
CA ILE A 306 -10.97 -4.01 3.46
C ILE A 306 -9.92 -4.16 2.37
N ASP A 307 -10.36 -4.57 1.18
CA ASP A 307 -9.60 -4.50 -0.06
C ASP A 307 -9.98 -3.19 -0.77
N TYR A 308 -9.06 -2.22 -0.78
CA TYR A 308 -9.29 -0.91 -1.40
C TYR A 308 -9.31 -0.97 -2.93
N ASN A 309 -8.66 -1.96 -3.53
CA ASN A 309 -8.55 -2.10 -4.97
C ASN A 309 -9.81 -2.75 -5.54
N ALA A 310 -10.30 -3.78 -4.85
CA ALA A 310 -11.58 -4.41 -5.18
C ALA A 310 -12.77 -3.60 -4.64
N GLY A 311 -12.58 -2.70 -3.68
CA GLY A 311 -13.68 -2.02 -2.99
C GLY A 311 -14.55 -3.02 -2.23
N GLU A 312 -13.93 -3.93 -1.48
CA GLU A 312 -14.63 -5.05 -0.81
C GLU A 312 -14.30 -5.11 0.68
N ILE A 313 -15.29 -5.46 1.51
CA ILE A 313 -15.12 -5.66 2.96
C ILE A 313 -15.26 -7.13 3.32
N ILE A 314 -14.34 -7.62 4.16
CA ILE A 314 -14.35 -8.98 4.70
C ILE A 314 -14.32 -8.91 6.22
N PHE A 315 -15.26 -9.56 6.89
CA PHE A 315 -15.33 -9.66 8.34
C PHE A 315 -14.49 -10.84 8.85
N ASN A 316 -13.82 -10.65 9.98
CA ASN A 316 -13.02 -11.72 10.57
C ASN A 316 -13.92 -12.78 11.21
N SER A 317 -13.46 -14.03 11.28
CA SER A 317 -14.21 -15.13 11.93
C SER A 317 -14.62 -14.83 13.39
N THR A 318 -13.90 -13.94 14.07
CA THR A 318 -14.19 -13.49 15.44
C THR A 318 -15.36 -12.52 15.56
N PHE A 319 -15.90 -12.02 14.44
CA PHE A 319 -17.07 -11.17 14.36
C PHE A 319 -18.11 -11.74 13.36
N PRO A 320 -18.88 -12.78 13.74
CA PRO A 320 -19.80 -13.46 12.82
C PRO A 320 -20.95 -12.57 12.34
N ILE A 321 -21.07 -12.37 11.02
CA ILE A 321 -22.20 -11.74 10.35
C ILE A 321 -23.41 -12.69 10.20
N SER A 322 -24.62 -12.16 10.41
CA SER A 322 -25.90 -12.84 10.17
C SER A 322 -26.81 -12.03 9.25
N SER A 323 -27.86 -12.66 8.74
CA SER A 323 -28.86 -12.04 7.85
C SER A 323 -29.62 -10.85 8.45
N GLU A 324 -29.62 -10.75 9.78
CA GLU A 324 -30.33 -9.72 10.57
C GLU A 324 -29.50 -8.45 10.78
N MET A 325 -28.23 -8.44 10.35
CA MET A 325 -27.30 -7.34 10.61
C MET A 325 -27.36 -6.29 9.51
N ARG A 326 -27.41 -5.02 9.88
CA ARG A 326 -27.24 -3.88 8.97
C ARG A 326 -25.80 -3.42 9.01
N ILE A 327 -25.14 -3.47 7.87
CA ILE A 327 -23.77 -3.00 7.67
C ILE A 327 -23.87 -1.65 6.97
N VAL A 328 -23.34 -0.60 7.59
CA VAL A 328 -23.22 0.74 6.99
C VAL A 328 -21.73 1.05 6.87
N VAL A 329 -21.32 1.41 5.67
CA VAL A 329 -19.92 1.73 5.37
C VAL A 329 -19.89 3.14 4.82
N GLU A 330 -19.27 4.04 5.57
CA GLU A 330 -19.04 5.43 5.16
C GLU A 330 -17.60 5.55 4.71
N PHE A 331 -17.32 6.13 3.55
CA PHE A 331 -15.95 6.25 3.03
C PHE A 331 -15.83 7.41 2.05
N GLN A 332 -14.61 7.85 1.77
CA GLN A 332 -14.34 8.79 0.69
C GLN A 332 -13.86 8.01 -0.53
N TYR A 333 -14.35 8.37 -1.71
CA TYR A 333 -13.89 7.82 -2.97
C TYR A 333 -13.37 8.92 -3.89
N ALA A 334 -12.44 8.59 -4.78
CA ALA A 334 -11.91 9.54 -5.75
C ALA A 334 -12.99 9.89 -6.80
N ASP A 335 -13.74 10.96 -6.55
CA ASP A 335 -14.62 11.59 -7.53
C ASP A 335 -13.76 12.46 -8.45
N GLN A 336 -13.83 12.19 -9.75
CA GLN A 336 -12.93 12.75 -10.76
C GLN A 336 -13.73 13.44 -11.87
N ASN A 337 -14.91 13.97 -11.58
CA ASN A 337 -15.71 14.69 -12.58
C ASN A 337 -15.21 16.12 -12.79
N PHE A 338 -14.95 16.88 -11.72
CA PHE A 338 -14.40 18.23 -11.75
C PHE A 338 -13.25 18.41 -10.76
N SER A 339 -12.37 19.36 -11.04
CA SER A 339 -11.45 19.87 -10.03
C SER A 339 -12.23 20.60 -8.95
N ARG A 340 -12.12 20.14 -7.69
CA ARG A 340 -12.87 20.70 -6.57
C ARG A 340 -11.96 21.45 -5.62
N VAL A 341 -12.32 22.70 -5.32
CA VAL A 341 -11.59 23.57 -4.39
C VAL A 341 -12.37 23.68 -3.09
N ILE A 342 -11.66 23.54 -1.97
CA ILE A 342 -12.14 23.84 -0.64
C ILE A 342 -11.44 25.09 -0.10
N ALA A 343 -12.17 25.96 0.57
CA ALA A 343 -11.59 27.00 1.39
C ALA A 343 -12.34 27.10 2.72
N THR A 344 -11.60 27.23 3.81
CA THR A 344 -12.17 27.37 5.15
C THR A 344 -11.39 28.40 5.93
N ALA A 345 -12.07 29.23 6.71
CA ALA A 345 -11.43 30.20 7.57
C ALA A 345 -12.26 30.38 8.84
N GLY A 346 -11.60 30.39 9.98
CA GLY A 346 -12.29 30.47 11.25
C GLY A 346 -11.40 30.93 12.39
N GLY A 347 -12.00 31.01 13.56
CA GLY A 347 -11.29 31.27 14.79
C GLY A 347 -12.03 30.71 16.00
N ASN A 348 -11.23 30.27 16.96
CA ASN A 348 -11.70 29.88 18.27
C ASN A 348 -11.24 30.91 19.31
N PHE A 349 -12.02 31.08 20.36
CA PHE A 349 -11.69 31.87 21.53
C PHE A 349 -12.10 31.07 22.75
N THR A 350 -11.22 30.92 23.73
CA THR A 350 -11.45 30.17 24.96
C THR A 350 -10.92 30.97 26.14
N ASN A 351 -11.73 31.14 27.18
CA ASN A 351 -11.30 31.57 28.51
C ASN A 351 -11.92 30.64 29.57
N GLU A 352 -11.78 30.97 30.86
CA GLU A 352 -12.30 30.13 31.96
C GLU A 352 -13.80 29.82 31.89
N LYS A 353 -14.62 30.71 31.31
CA LYS A 353 -16.09 30.62 31.33
C LYS A 353 -16.74 30.58 29.96
N LEU A 354 -16.04 30.98 28.90
CA LEU A 354 -16.61 31.22 27.59
C LEU A 354 -15.71 30.62 26.51
N LYS A 355 -16.32 29.84 25.62
CA LYS A 355 -15.71 29.37 24.38
C LYS A 355 -16.55 29.86 23.22
N ILE A 356 -15.93 30.42 22.19
CA ILE A 356 -16.57 30.83 20.95
C ILE A 356 -15.82 30.16 19.82
N ASN A 357 -16.51 29.51 18.90
CA ASN A 357 -15.96 29.00 17.65
C ASN A 357 -16.76 29.61 16.50
N SER A 358 -16.09 30.13 15.49
CA SER A 358 -16.77 30.63 14.28
C SER A 358 -15.91 30.37 13.07
N PHE A 359 -16.54 29.88 12.00
CA PHE A 359 -15.83 29.64 10.75
C PHE A 359 -16.77 29.73 9.55
N VAL A 360 -16.17 29.89 8.39
CA VAL A 360 -16.80 29.77 7.09
C VAL A 360 -16.11 28.65 6.32
N PHE A 361 -16.89 27.88 5.58
CA PHE A 361 -16.48 26.76 4.75
C PHE A 361 -17.08 26.95 3.36
N THR A 362 -16.29 26.69 2.32
CA THR A 362 -16.77 26.64 0.94
C THR A 362 -16.09 25.46 0.25
N GLU A 363 -16.87 24.67 -0.48
CA GLU A 363 -16.43 23.57 -1.31
C GLU A 363 -17.12 23.75 -2.67
N SER A 364 -16.35 23.89 -3.75
CA SER A 364 -16.88 24.27 -5.06
C SER A 364 -16.16 23.56 -6.19
N ASP A 365 -16.93 23.02 -7.12
CA ASP A 365 -16.42 22.47 -8.37
C ASP A 365 -16.07 23.59 -9.36
N LEU A 366 -14.92 23.46 -9.99
CA LEU A 366 -14.48 24.38 -11.04
C LEU A 366 -15.16 23.99 -12.36
N LYS A 367 -16.28 24.64 -12.68
CA LYS A 367 -17.07 24.40 -13.91
C LYS A 367 -16.28 24.38 -15.23
N ASN A 368 -15.12 25.03 -15.28
CA ASN A 368 -14.25 25.10 -16.47
C ASN A 368 -13.03 24.16 -16.40
N GLN A 369 -12.99 23.23 -15.43
CA GLN A 369 -11.91 22.24 -15.27
C GLN A 369 -12.51 20.84 -15.00
N PRO A 370 -13.28 20.28 -15.95
CA PRO A 370 -13.64 18.87 -15.87
C PRO A 370 -12.39 17.97 -15.95
N LEU A 371 -12.43 16.82 -15.28
CA LEU A 371 -11.30 15.89 -15.20
C LEU A 371 -11.54 14.63 -16.03
N ARG A 372 -12.65 13.91 -15.82
CA ARG A 372 -13.02 12.70 -16.61
C ARG A 372 -14.05 12.94 -17.70
N GLN A 373 -14.94 13.92 -17.52
CA GLN A 373 -16.01 14.22 -18.48
C GLN A 373 -15.64 15.41 -19.36
N ASN A 374 -15.16 15.18 -20.58
CA ASN A 374 -15.03 16.27 -21.55
C ASN A 374 -16.43 16.61 -22.07
N LEU A 375 -17.03 17.68 -21.52
CA LEU A 375 -18.37 18.13 -21.90
C LEU A 375 -18.34 18.88 -23.22
N THR A 376 -19.19 18.49 -24.18
CA THR A 376 -19.46 19.28 -25.39
C THR A 376 -20.41 20.44 -25.08
N ASP A 377 -20.54 21.40 -26.00
CA ASP A 377 -21.49 22.52 -25.82
C ASP A 377 -22.94 22.02 -25.72
N GLU A 378 -23.30 20.95 -26.45
CA GLU A 378 -24.61 20.29 -26.34
C GLU A 378 -24.82 19.66 -24.98
N GLN A 379 -23.80 18.99 -24.42
CA GLN A 379 -23.87 18.38 -23.09
C GLN A 379 -23.95 19.45 -21.99
N VAL A 380 -23.28 20.59 -22.15
CA VAL A 380 -23.44 21.74 -21.25
C VAL A 380 -24.86 22.29 -21.32
N GLN A 381 -25.48 22.35 -22.51
CA GLN A 381 -26.86 22.78 -22.65
C GLN A 381 -27.83 21.81 -21.94
N VAL A 382 -27.61 20.49 -22.04
CA VAL A 382 -28.37 19.48 -21.28
C VAL A 382 -28.27 19.77 -19.78
N LEU A 383 -27.08 20.04 -19.26
CA LEU A 383 -26.89 20.40 -17.85
C LEU A 383 -27.61 21.71 -17.50
N GLN A 384 -27.60 22.73 -18.37
CA GLN A 384 -28.31 23.99 -18.10
C GLN A 384 -29.82 23.80 -18.04
N ASP A 385 -30.38 23.02 -18.96
CA ASP A 385 -31.83 22.79 -19.09
C ASP A 385 -32.37 21.84 -18.00
N ALA A 386 -31.53 20.93 -17.48
CA ALA A 386 -31.88 19.98 -16.42
C ALA A 386 -32.12 20.63 -15.04
N GLY A 387 -31.62 21.85 -14.79
CA GLY A 387 -31.66 22.45 -13.46
C GLY A 387 -30.95 21.57 -12.43
N ASP A 388 -31.61 21.30 -11.30
CA ASP A 388 -31.07 20.39 -10.27
C ASP A 388 -31.45 18.91 -10.47
N ASP A 389 -32.24 18.58 -11.51
CA ASP A 389 -32.74 17.22 -11.75
C ASP A 389 -31.71 16.32 -12.46
N GLN A 390 -31.03 15.48 -11.67
CA GLN A 390 -30.05 14.52 -12.17
C GLN A 390 -30.62 13.50 -13.18
N SER A 391 -31.92 13.20 -13.13
CA SER A 391 -32.55 12.26 -14.07
C SER A 391 -32.61 12.80 -15.50
N GLN A 392 -32.55 14.12 -15.67
CA GLN A 392 -32.52 14.81 -16.96
C GLN A 392 -31.10 15.07 -17.46
N MET A 393 -30.06 14.80 -16.65
CA MET A 393 -28.65 15.00 -17.01
C MET A 393 -28.07 13.81 -17.79
N LEU A 394 -28.77 13.38 -18.85
CA LEU A 394 -28.37 12.27 -19.71
C LEU A 394 -27.96 12.77 -21.10
N ALA A 395 -26.87 12.23 -21.65
CA ALA A 395 -26.44 12.52 -23.01
C ALA A 395 -26.06 11.25 -23.78
N GLU A 396 -26.05 11.33 -25.11
CA GLU A 396 -25.52 10.27 -25.99
C GLU A 396 -24.05 10.01 -25.64
N SER A 397 -23.67 8.74 -25.49
CA SER A 397 -22.32 8.35 -25.09
C SER A 397 -21.36 8.12 -26.25
N ALA A 398 -21.84 8.21 -27.49
CA ALA A 398 -21.08 7.86 -28.69
C ALA A 398 -20.08 8.96 -29.06
N VAL A 399 -18.83 8.54 -29.27
CA VAL A 399 -17.73 9.41 -29.73
C VAL A 399 -17.09 8.78 -30.96
N GLU A 400 -16.95 9.53 -32.03
CA GLU A 400 -16.27 9.08 -33.26
C GLU A 400 -14.82 8.67 -32.93
N SER A 401 -14.39 7.52 -33.43
CA SER A 401 -13.07 6.95 -33.16
C SER A 401 -12.49 6.30 -34.41
N GLU A 402 -11.19 6.42 -34.60
CA GLU A 402 -10.47 5.65 -35.61
C GLU A 402 -10.51 4.15 -35.27
N PHE A 403 -10.41 3.32 -36.31
CA PHE A 403 -10.31 1.87 -36.17
C PHE A 403 -9.11 1.49 -35.30
N SER A 404 -9.35 0.58 -34.37
CA SER A 404 -8.32 0.00 -33.51
C SER A 404 -8.67 -1.44 -33.21
N GLU A 405 -7.73 -2.35 -33.48
CA GLU A 405 -7.88 -3.78 -33.16
C GLU A 405 -8.02 -4.02 -31.63
N ASN A 406 -7.56 -3.07 -30.82
CA ASN A 406 -7.58 -3.12 -29.36
C ASN A 406 -8.85 -2.49 -28.74
N ARG A 407 -9.90 -2.18 -29.53
CA ARG A 407 -11.14 -1.53 -29.04
C ARG A 407 -12.40 -2.13 -29.65
N VAL A 408 -13.45 -2.24 -28.85
CA VAL A 408 -14.80 -2.55 -29.34
C VAL A 408 -15.42 -1.26 -29.88
N LEU A 409 -15.69 -1.25 -31.18
CA LEU A 409 -16.23 -0.10 -31.90
C LEU A 409 -17.57 -0.46 -32.56
N TYR A 410 -18.40 0.55 -32.77
CA TYR A 410 -19.74 0.42 -33.32
C TYR A 410 -19.91 1.35 -34.50
N ARG A 411 -20.67 0.96 -35.51
CA ARG A 411 -21.16 1.86 -36.57
C ARG A 411 -22.61 2.25 -36.28
N LYS A 412 -23.02 3.43 -36.74
CA LYS A 412 -24.44 3.83 -36.72
C LYS A 412 -25.23 3.11 -37.81
N GLU A 413 -26.41 2.60 -37.48
CA GLU A 413 -27.36 1.99 -38.42
C GLU A 413 -28.79 2.42 -38.07
N MET A 414 -29.68 2.51 -39.06
CA MET A 414 -31.10 2.78 -38.83
C MET A 414 -31.90 1.47 -38.82
N VAL A 415 -32.46 1.10 -37.67
CA VAL A 415 -33.32 -0.09 -37.53
C VAL A 415 -34.72 0.37 -37.12
N ASN A 416 -35.75 0.05 -37.93
CA ASN A 416 -37.15 0.44 -37.70
C ASN A 416 -37.40 1.96 -37.48
N GLY A 417 -36.56 2.83 -38.05
CA GLY A 417 -36.67 4.28 -37.92
C GLY A 417 -35.96 4.88 -36.69
N THR A 418 -35.26 4.06 -35.90
CA THR A 418 -34.43 4.48 -34.78
C THR A 418 -32.95 4.29 -35.13
N GLU A 419 -32.11 5.27 -34.81
CA GLU A 419 -30.65 5.15 -34.95
C GLU A 419 -30.10 4.26 -33.83
N VAL A 420 -29.32 3.25 -34.21
CA VAL A 420 -28.76 2.23 -33.31
C VAL A 420 -27.28 2.02 -33.60
N PHE A 421 -26.56 1.49 -32.60
CA PHE A 421 -25.14 1.18 -32.69
C PHE A 421 -24.94 -0.32 -32.89
N VAL A 422 -24.29 -0.69 -33.99
CA VAL A 422 -24.02 -2.08 -34.34
C VAL A 422 -22.51 -2.30 -34.34
N PHE A 423 -22.04 -3.34 -33.65
CA PHE A 423 -20.61 -3.67 -33.57
C PHE A 423 -19.98 -3.80 -34.97
N SER A 424 -18.81 -3.18 -35.18
CA SER A 424 -18.05 -3.27 -36.44
C SER A 424 -16.54 -3.33 -36.20
N ILE A 425 -15.87 -4.12 -37.04
CA ILE A 425 -14.41 -4.26 -37.14
C ILE A 425 -13.89 -3.79 -38.51
N ASN A 426 -14.73 -3.15 -39.32
CA ASN A 426 -14.34 -2.70 -40.65
C ASN A 426 -13.67 -1.31 -40.56
N PRO A 427 -12.39 -1.16 -40.94
CA PRO A 427 -11.70 0.13 -40.90
C PRO A 427 -12.27 1.18 -41.86
N ASP A 428 -13.08 0.77 -42.84
CA ASP A 428 -13.73 1.68 -43.80
C ASP A 428 -15.08 2.24 -43.30
N ASP A 429 -15.58 1.79 -42.14
CA ASP A 429 -16.83 2.30 -41.56
C ASP A 429 -16.58 3.58 -40.73
N ASP A 430 -17.61 4.41 -40.59
CA ASP A 430 -17.62 5.48 -39.58
C ASP A 430 -17.83 4.84 -38.20
N LEU A 431 -16.74 4.68 -37.45
CA LEU A 431 -16.71 3.96 -36.18
C LEU A 431 -16.86 4.89 -34.98
N PHE A 432 -17.56 4.40 -33.97
CA PHE A 432 -17.88 5.08 -32.73
C PHE A 432 -17.46 4.22 -31.55
N SER A 433 -16.80 4.84 -30.59
CA SER A 433 -16.67 4.30 -29.24
C SER A 433 -17.94 4.65 -28.46
N VAL A 434 -18.68 3.63 -28.03
CA VAL A 434 -19.99 3.79 -27.39
C VAL A 434 -19.95 3.16 -26.01
N ARG A 435 -20.40 3.92 -25.00
CA ARG A 435 -20.53 3.42 -23.63
C ARG A 435 -21.97 3.06 -23.34
N PHE A 436 -22.22 1.80 -23.03
CA PHE A 436 -23.54 1.30 -22.67
C PHE A 436 -23.72 1.34 -21.15
N THR A 437 -24.75 2.06 -20.70
CA THR A 437 -25.13 2.16 -19.28
C THR A 437 -26.25 1.17 -19.00
N ASN A 438 -26.14 0.39 -17.91
CA ASN A 438 -27.21 -0.50 -17.46
C ASN A 438 -28.33 0.35 -16.86
N VAL A 439 -29.49 0.35 -17.51
CA VAL A 439 -30.68 1.09 -17.10
C VAL A 439 -31.68 0.21 -16.33
N GLY A 440 -31.37 -1.07 -16.14
CA GLY A 440 -32.21 -2.04 -15.43
C GLY A 440 -32.91 -3.00 -16.38
N ALA A 441 -33.42 -4.10 -15.81
CA ALA A 441 -33.97 -5.21 -16.58
C ALA A 441 -35.18 -4.79 -17.44
N ASN A 442 -35.12 -5.02 -18.76
CA ASN A 442 -36.14 -4.59 -19.74
C ASN A 442 -36.40 -3.07 -19.77
N GLN A 443 -35.43 -2.25 -19.38
CA GLN A 443 -35.55 -0.78 -19.45
C GLN A 443 -34.69 -0.17 -20.55
N GLY A 444 -33.90 -0.98 -21.26
CA GLY A 444 -33.04 -0.53 -22.36
C GLY A 444 -33.22 -1.32 -23.65
N ASN A 445 -32.53 -0.90 -24.70
CA ASN A 445 -32.62 -1.50 -26.02
C ASN A 445 -31.41 -2.36 -26.40
N TYR A 446 -30.49 -2.65 -25.47
CA TYR A 446 -29.28 -3.45 -25.75
C TYR A 446 -29.07 -4.59 -24.74
N VAL A 447 -28.49 -5.70 -25.21
CA VAL A 447 -28.07 -6.86 -24.41
C VAL A 447 -26.60 -7.19 -24.70
N VAL A 448 -25.92 -7.91 -23.81
CA VAL A 448 -24.54 -8.36 -24.03
C VAL A 448 -24.54 -9.61 -24.93
N SER A 449 -23.80 -9.60 -26.04
CA SER A 449 -23.79 -10.69 -27.04
C SER A 449 -22.57 -11.62 -26.93
N SER A 450 -21.38 -11.11 -26.58
CA SER A 450 -20.17 -11.94 -26.38
C SER A 450 -19.25 -11.40 -25.28
N ILE A 451 -18.50 -12.32 -24.65
CA ILE A 451 -17.51 -12.06 -23.57
C ILE A 451 -16.10 -12.56 -23.96
N ASP A 452 -15.95 -13.21 -25.13
CA ASP A 452 -14.72 -13.93 -25.49
C ASP A 452 -13.53 -13.02 -25.86
N ASN A 453 -13.79 -11.73 -26.12
CA ASN A 453 -12.76 -10.72 -26.35
C ASN A 453 -12.49 -9.93 -25.06
N ILE A 454 -11.33 -9.26 -24.99
CA ILE A 454 -10.86 -8.39 -23.89
C ILE A 454 -11.91 -7.34 -23.41
N SER A 455 -13.04 -7.17 -24.11
CA SER A 455 -14.18 -6.31 -23.75
C SER A 455 -15.54 -6.87 -24.20
N ARG A 456 -16.63 -6.48 -23.51
CA ARG A 456 -18.01 -6.92 -23.79
C ARG A 456 -18.57 -6.26 -25.07
N VAL A 457 -19.23 -7.05 -25.92
CA VAL A 457 -19.95 -6.55 -27.11
C VAL A 457 -21.45 -6.46 -26.81
N PHE A 458 -22.09 -5.35 -27.22
CA PHE A 458 -23.51 -5.11 -27.03
C PHE A 458 -24.27 -5.25 -28.36
N GLU A 459 -25.46 -5.83 -28.30
CA GLU A 459 -26.34 -6.04 -29.44
C GLU A 459 -27.69 -5.35 -29.20
N TYR A 460 -28.17 -4.65 -30.21
CA TYR A 460 -29.47 -3.99 -30.17
C TYR A 460 -30.61 -5.01 -30.27
N VAL A 461 -31.55 -4.93 -29.33
CA VAL A 461 -32.78 -5.73 -29.31
C VAL A 461 -33.98 -4.78 -29.46
N PRO A 462 -34.74 -4.86 -30.57
CA PRO A 462 -35.84 -3.95 -30.82
C PRO A 462 -36.97 -4.09 -29.77
N PRO A 463 -37.61 -2.97 -29.37
CA PRO A 463 -38.78 -3.00 -28.49
C PRO A 463 -39.93 -3.86 -29.02
N VAL A 464 -40.64 -4.54 -28.12
CA VAL A 464 -41.88 -5.27 -28.44
C VAL A 464 -43.07 -4.47 -27.91
N ASN A 465 -43.98 -4.06 -28.79
CA ASN A 465 -45.14 -3.21 -28.46
C ASN A 465 -44.78 -1.88 -27.75
N GLY A 466 -43.57 -1.34 -28.01
CA GLY A 466 -43.09 -0.11 -27.38
C GLY A 466 -42.40 -0.30 -26.03
N PHE A 467 -42.26 -1.55 -25.54
CA PHE A 467 -41.50 -1.86 -24.34
C PHE A 467 -40.08 -2.34 -24.71
N PRO A 468 -39.02 -1.73 -24.16
CA PRO A 468 -37.66 -2.19 -24.34
C PRO A 468 -37.50 -3.64 -23.83
N GLN A 469 -36.55 -4.39 -24.39
CA GLN A 469 -36.32 -5.81 -24.06
C GLN A 469 -34.90 -6.10 -23.58
N GLY A 470 -34.02 -5.09 -23.63
CA GLY A 470 -32.66 -5.15 -23.12
C GLY A 470 -32.51 -4.44 -21.79
N ASP A 471 -31.27 -4.43 -21.31
CA ASP A 471 -30.92 -3.89 -19.99
C ASP A 471 -30.02 -2.65 -20.09
N PHE A 472 -29.60 -2.29 -21.30
CA PHE A 472 -28.59 -1.26 -21.55
C PHE A 472 -29.03 -0.22 -22.58
N GLU A 473 -28.52 1.01 -22.44
CA GLU A 473 -28.69 2.11 -23.39
C GLU A 473 -27.36 2.82 -23.71
N PRO A 474 -27.16 3.39 -24.91
CA PRO A 474 -25.96 4.12 -25.32
C PRO A 474 -25.98 5.57 -24.81
N VAL A 475 -26.31 5.73 -23.53
CA VAL A 475 -26.33 7.02 -22.84
C VAL A 475 -25.28 7.05 -21.73
N THR A 476 -24.79 8.24 -21.43
CA THR A 476 -23.92 8.50 -20.28
C THR A 476 -24.58 9.50 -19.34
N GLN A 477 -24.48 9.24 -18.04
CA GLN A 477 -24.83 10.22 -17.01
C GLN A 477 -23.82 11.36 -17.04
N LEU A 478 -24.31 12.59 -17.15
CA LEU A 478 -23.52 13.80 -16.98
C LEU A 478 -23.56 14.23 -15.51
N PHE A 479 -22.46 14.82 -15.05
CA PHE A 479 -22.35 15.37 -13.70
C PHE A 479 -22.29 16.90 -13.76
N ALA A 480 -23.13 17.57 -12.99
CA ALA A 480 -23.09 19.02 -12.85
C ALA A 480 -22.05 19.45 -11.79
N PRO A 481 -21.37 20.60 -11.97
CA PRO A 481 -20.47 21.16 -10.97
C PRO A 481 -21.26 21.77 -9.81
N THR A 482 -20.94 21.36 -8.58
CA THR A 482 -21.66 21.73 -7.35
C THR A 482 -20.96 22.82 -6.53
N LEU A 483 -21.69 23.48 -5.64
CA LEU A 483 -21.17 24.43 -4.65
C LEU A 483 -21.87 24.24 -3.31
N LEU A 484 -21.10 24.04 -2.23
CA LEU A 484 -21.56 24.06 -0.85
C LEU A 484 -20.81 25.12 -0.04
N GLN A 485 -21.53 26.03 0.59
CA GLN A 485 -20.98 27.02 1.51
C GLN A 485 -21.69 26.94 2.84
N ILE A 486 -20.94 27.03 3.95
CA ILE A 486 -21.50 27.05 5.30
C ILE A 486 -20.81 28.12 6.14
N GLY A 487 -21.58 28.88 6.91
CA GLY A 487 -21.07 29.76 7.96
C GLY A 487 -21.60 29.32 9.32
N VAL A 488 -20.73 29.19 10.32
CA VAL A 488 -21.07 28.75 11.67
C VAL A 488 -20.60 29.75 12.73
N VAL A 489 -21.44 29.97 13.74
CA VAL A 489 -21.10 30.64 14.98
C VAL A 489 -21.60 29.79 16.16
N GLN A 490 -20.67 29.37 17.01
CA GLN A 490 -20.92 28.57 18.20
C GLN A 490 -20.40 29.30 19.43
N ALA A 491 -21.16 29.27 20.53
CA ALA A 491 -20.75 29.83 21.81
C ALA A 491 -21.15 28.89 22.95
N ALA A 492 -20.19 28.55 23.81
CA ALA A 492 -20.37 27.74 25.01
C ALA A 492 -20.03 28.57 26.24
N TYR A 493 -20.96 28.68 27.18
CA TYR A 493 -20.79 29.39 28.45
C TYR A 493 -20.89 28.40 29.62
N GLN A 494 -19.87 28.39 30.46
CA GLN A 494 -19.76 27.55 31.65
C GLN A 494 -19.72 28.40 32.92
N ASN A 495 -20.70 28.20 33.79
CA ASN A 495 -20.79 28.88 35.09
C ASN A 495 -20.45 27.90 36.24
N GLY A 496 -19.15 27.75 36.51
CA GLY A 496 -18.62 26.81 37.51
C GLY A 496 -18.94 25.35 37.17
N GLU A 497 -19.16 24.51 38.19
CA GLU A 497 -19.62 23.11 38.01
C GLU A 497 -21.13 22.97 37.80
N HIS A 498 -21.88 24.07 37.79
CA HIS A 498 -23.33 24.04 37.99
C HIS A 498 -24.16 24.20 36.71
N SER A 499 -23.64 24.88 35.69
CA SER A 499 -24.41 25.19 34.48
C SER A 499 -23.51 25.31 33.26
N THR A 500 -23.93 24.69 32.16
CA THR A 500 -23.32 24.85 30.83
C THR A 500 -24.40 25.13 29.81
N ILE A 501 -24.22 26.18 29.00
CA ILE A 501 -25.12 26.55 27.90
C ILE A 501 -24.29 26.63 26.62
N ASN A 502 -24.65 25.85 25.60
CA ASN A 502 -24.03 25.87 24.29
C ASN A 502 -25.07 26.32 23.26
N GLY A 503 -24.75 27.33 22.46
CA GLY A 503 -25.56 27.75 21.32
C GLY A 503 -24.76 27.63 20.04
N GLU A 504 -25.41 27.25 18.94
CA GLU A 504 -24.81 27.20 17.60
C GLU A 504 -25.82 27.72 16.58
N LEU A 505 -25.36 28.56 15.66
CA LEU A 505 -26.09 29.04 14.50
C LEU A 505 -25.29 28.70 13.26
N ALA A 506 -25.95 28.14 12.25
CA ALA A 506 -25.35 27.80 10.97
C ALA A 506 -26.23 28.30 9.82
N VAL A 507 -25.60 28.72 8.74
CA VAL A 507 -26.27 29.06 7.46
C VAL A 507 -25.56 28.32 6.36
N SER A 508 -26.30 27.82 5.38
CA SER A 508 -25.74 27.16 4.20
C SER A 508 -26.28 27.70 2.89
N ASN A 509 -25.48 27.52 1.84
CA ASN A 509 -25.83 27.79 0.45
C ASN A 509 -25.32 26.61 -0.38
N ASN A 510 -26.22 25.75 -0.86
CA ASN A 510 -25.94 24.53 -1.60
C ASN A 510 -26.58 24.62 -3.00
N ASP A 511 -25.75 24.66 -4.03
CA ASP A 511 -26.15 24.73 -5.45
C ASP A 511 -25.70 23.42 -6.12
N LEU A 512 -26.66 22.62 -6.59
CA LEU A 512 -26.40 21.30 -7.19
C LEU A 512 -25.97 21.41 -8.65
N ASN A 513 -26.14 22.57 -9.29
CA ASN A 513 -25.77 22.78 -10.67
C ASN A 513 -25.42 24.24 -10.98
N THR A 514 -24.13 24.55 -10.84
CA THR A 514 -23.59 25.88 -11.12
C THR A 514 -23.55 26.27 -12.62
N PHE A 515 -23.99 25.38 -13.53
CA PHE A 515 -24.27 25.75 -14.93
C PHE A 515 -25.67 26.33 -15.12
N SER A 516 -26.66 25.91 -14.33
CA SER A 516 -28.04 26.37 -14.46
C SER A 516 -28.34 27.56 -13.56
N ASN A 517 -29.37 28.32 -13.94
CA ASN A 517 -29.99 29.31 -13.06
C ASN A 517 -31.39 28.89 -12.61
N LEU A 518 -31.87 27.74 -13.08
CA LEU A 518 -33.11 27.13 -12.63
C LEU A 518 -32.94 26.71 -11.16
N ASP A 519 -34.04 26.66 -10.42
CA ASP A 519 -34.14 26.15 -9.05
C ASP A 519 -33.37 26.87 -7.92
N ASN A 520 -32.45 27.80 -8.22
CA ASN A 520 -31.61 28.57 -7.27
C ASN A 520 -32.30 29.27 -6.08
N THR A 521 -33.64 29.30 -6.03
CA THR A 521 -34.40 29.81 -4.89
C THR A 521 -34.35 28.93 -3.64
N ASP A 522 -34.00 27.64 -3.77
CA ASP A 522 -33.96 26.69 -2.66
C ASP A 522 -32.54 26.39 -2.13
N ASN A 523 -31.50 27.01 -2.67
CA ASN A 523 -30.11 26.75 -2.27
C ASN A 523 -29.77 27.13 -0.83
N ARG A 524 -30.50 28.08 -0.23
CA ARG A 524 -30.13 28.68 1.07
C ARG A 524 -30.97 28.17 2.22
N GLY A 525 -30.33 27.82 3.33
CA GLY A 525 -31.01 27.43 4.57
C GLY A 525 -30.27 27.80 5.85
N THR A 526 -30.98 27.76 6.97
CA THR A 526 -30.50 28.12 8.30
C THR A 526 -30.70 26.98 9.30
N ALA A 527 -29.78 26.82 10.25
CA ALA A 527 -29.91 25.89 11.37
C ALA A 527 -29.50 26.54 12.69
N ALA A 528 -30.11 26.11 13.79
CA ALA A 528 -29.87 26.62 15.13
C ALA A 528 -29.92 25.50 16.16
N LYS A 529 -29.00 25.51 17.13
CA LYS A 529 -28.94 24.54 18.23
C LYS A 529 -28.75 25.27 19.55
N LEU A 530 -29.49 24.84 20.57
CA LEU A 530 -29.34 25.29 21.94
C LEU A 530 -29.30 24.08 22.87
N GLN A 531 -28.19 23.90 23.57
CA GLN A 531 -27.99 22.86 24.57
C GLN A 531 -27.76 23.49 25.94
N THR A 532 -28.43 22.98 26.97
CA THR A 532 -28.30 23.41 28.35
C THR A 532 -28.16 22.21 29.26
N GLN A 533 -27.25 22.28 30.21
CA GLN A 533 -27.17 21.34 31.33
C GLN A 533 -27.08 22.14 32.62
N GLN A 534 -27.98 21.84 33.57
CA GLN A 534 -28.08 22.54 34.83
C GLN A 534 -28.10 21.54 35.99
N ARG A 535 -27.15 21.66 36.91
CA ARG A 535 -27.16 20.91 38.16
C ARG A 535 -28.22 21.46 39.10
N ILE A 536 -29.19 20.62 39.46
CA ILE A 536 -30.32 20.95 40.32
C ILE A 536 -29.98 20.75 41.80
N THR A 537 -29.36 19.61 42.14
CA THR A 537 -28.95 19.31 43.52
C THR A 537 -27.67 18.48 43.56
N LYS A 538 -26.92 18.62 44.66
CA LYS A 538 -25.71 17.86 45.00
C LYS A 538 -25.81 17.52 46.49
N ASN A 539 -26.06 16.26 46.83
CA ASN A 539 -26.20 15.82 48.23
C ASN A 539 -24.85 15.30 48.79
N LYS A 540 -24.73 15.22 50.13
CA LYS A 540 -23.58 14.66 50.87
C LYS A 540 -23.22 13.21 50.51
N ALA A 541 -24.16 12.45 49.94
CA ALA A 541 -23.93 11.10 49.42
C ALA A 541 -23.46 11.08 47.94
N ASN A 542 -23.01 12.22 47.42
CA ASN A 542 -22.55 12.46 46.05
C ASN A 542 -23.53 12.10 44.94
N TRP A 543 -24.84 12.15 45.23
CA TRP A 543 -25.86 12.14 44.18
C TRP A 543 -25.96 13.53 43.58
N ASN A 544 -25.77 13.64 42.25
CA ASN A 544 -26.12 14.84 41.51
C ASN A 544 -27.29 14.57 40.57
N LEU A 545 -28.22 15.52 40.54
CA LEU A 545 -29.31 15.54 39.58
C LEU A 545 -29.05 16.69 38.63
N ASP A 546 -28.81 16.37 37.37
CA ASP A 546 -28.61 17.33 36.30
C ASP A 546 -29.85 17.33 35.39
N PHE A 547 -30.41 18.51 35.12
CA PHE A 547 -31.37 18.74 34.06
C PHE A 547 -30.62 18.88 32.72
N LEU A 548 -31.14 18.25 31.67
CA LEU A 548 -30.62 18.31 30.31
C LEU A 548 -31.69 18.89 29.39
N GLY A 549 -31.32 19.82 28.52
CA GLY A 549 -32.17 20.33 27.46
C GLY A 549 -31.37 20.55 26.19
N ASN A 550 -31.92 20.16 25.05
CA ASN A 550 -31.35 20.33 23.73
C ASN A 550 -32.48 20.64 22.74
N ILE A 551 -32.30 21.66 21.92
CA ILE A 551 -33.23 22.04 20.86
C ILE A 551 -32.41 22.26 19.60
N ASP A 552 -32.74 21.54 18.52
CA ASP A 552 -32.18 21.72 17.20
C ASP A 552 -33.31 22.16 16.27
N TYR A 553 -33.07 23.18 15.46
CA TYR A 553 -33.94 23.63 14.39
C TYR A 553 -33.13 23.65 13.10
N ILE A 554 -33.66 23.03 12.05
CA ILE A 554 -33.02 22.94 10.74
C ILE A 554 -34.07 23.32 9.70
N GLU A 555 -33.83 24.40 8.96
CA GLU A 555 -34.67 24.79 7.84
C GLU A 555 -34.56 23.76 6.70
N LYS A 556 -35.64 23.54 5.95
CA LYS A 556 -35.74 22.53 4.86
C LYS A 556 -34.53 22.53 3.91
N ASN A 557 -34.03 23.73 3.61
CA ASN A 557 -32.98 23.96 2.62
C ASN A 557 -31.57 23.97 3.23
N TYR A 558 -31.41 23.69 4.53
CA TYR A 558 -30.09 23.65 5.14
C TYR A 558 -29.38 22.33 4.82
N THR A 559 -28.21 22.43 4.18
CA THR A 559 -27.32 21.28 3.91
C THR A 559 -26.10 21.29 4.82
N SER A 560 -25.76 20.14 5.41
CA SER A 560 -24.51 19.92 6.18
C SER A 560 -23.43 19.23 5.33
N ILE A 561 -22.17 19.27 5.78
CA ILE A 561 -21.03 18.65 5.06
C ILE A 561 -21.05 17.13 5.21
N GLU A 562 -21.19 16.66 6.44
CA GLU A 562 -21.34 15.25 6.80
C GLU A 562 -22.66 15.03 7.57
N ARG A 563 -22.98 13.78 7.91
CA ARG A 563 -24.20 13.46 8.65
C ARG A 563 -24.20 14.07 10.06
N LEU A 564 -25.30 14.74 10.41
CA LEU A 564 -25.50 15.38 11.73
C LEU A 564 -25.75 14.39 12.87
N TYR A 565 -26.58 13.37 12.62
CA TYR A 565 -26.99 12.40 13.64
C TYR A 565 -26.22 11.07 13.50
N ASN A 566 -26.53 10.07 14.31
CA ASN A 566 -25.90 8.75 14.22
C ASN A 566 -26.41 7.94 13.00
N VAL A 567 -25.67 6.91 12.56
CA VAL A 567 -26.02 6.04 11.40
C VAL A 567 -27.42 5.45 11.44
N GLU A 568 -27.97 5.23 12.64
CA GLU A 568 -29.27 4.61 12.84
C GLU A 568 -30.38 5.64 13.05
N PHE A 569 -30.10 6.96 13.02
CA PHE A 569 -31.07 8.01 13.38
C PHE A 569 -32.39 7.93 12.61
N GLN A 570 -32.35 7.76 11.28
CA GLN A 570 -33.56 7.63 10.47
C GLN A 570 -34.42 6.44 10.91
N ARG A 571 -33.79 5.30 11.18
CA ARG A 571 -34.47 4.09 11.65
C ARG A 571 -34.96 4.24 13.10
N ASP A 572 -34.16 4.85 13.95
CA ASP A 572 -34.46 5.17 15.34
C ASP A 572 -35.74 6.01 15.52
N TRP A 573 -36.16 6.68 14.44
CA TRP A 573 -37.35 7.52 14.32
C TRP A 573 -38.36 7.02 13.28
N ASN A 574 -38.10 5.90 12.58
CA ASN A 574 -38.89 5.42 11.42
C ASN A 574 -39.25 6.53 10.43
N ILE A 575 -38.23 7.27 10.01
CA ILE A 575 -38.40 8.38 9.09
C ILE A 575 -38.48 7.85 7.66
N PHE A 576 -39.54 8.22 6.95
CA PHE A 576 -39.74 7.96 5.53
C PHE A 576 -40.04 9.29 4.82
N GLU A 577 -39.29 9.59 3.75
CA GLU A 577 -39.45 10.78 2.89
C GLU A 577 -39.84 12.07 3.63
N THR A 578 -38.86 12.75 4.23
CA THR A 578 -39.12 13.98 5.00
C THR A 578 -39.17 15.24 4.17
N THR A 579 -40.15 16.10 4.46
CA THR A 579 -40.27 17.43 3.87
C THR A 579 -40.57 18.49 4.94
N GLY A 580 -40.20 19.74 4.66
CA GLY A 580 -40.37 20.86 5.58
C GLY A 580 -39.20 21.05 6.55
N ASN A 581 -39.39 21.97 7.50
CA ASN A 581 -38.39 22.31 8.52
C ASN A 581 -38.37 21.26 9.62
N GLN A 582 -37.18 20.90 10.10
CA GLN A 582 -36.98 19.97 11.21
C GLN A 582 -36.86 20.71 12.55
N LEU A 583 -37.64 20.30 13.54
CA LEU A 583 -37.48 20.67 14.95
C LEU A 583 -37.22 19.41 15.78
N TYR A 584 -36.09 19.37 16.47
CA TYR A 584 -35.73 18.28 17.38
C TYR A 584 -35.53 18.81 18.80
N VAL A 585 -36.35 18.34 19.75
CA VAL A 585 -36.26 18.70 21.17
C VAL A 585 -35.89 17.45 21.96
N ASP A 586 -34.86 17.52 22.79
CA ASP A 586 -34.46 16.45 23.72
C ASP A 586 -34.27 17.06 25.11
N THR A 587 -35.13 16.68 26.05
CA THR A 587 -35.10 17.19 27.43
C THR A 587 -35.19 16.04 28.42
N GLY A 588 -34.53 16.16 29.56
CA GLY A 588 -34.47 15.05 30.49
C GLY A 588 -33.77 15.34 31.80
N PHE A 589 -33.64 14.28 32.59
CA PHE A 589 -32.93 14.30 33.87
C PHE A 589 -31.88 13.20 33.88
N LYS A 590 -30.68 13.56 34.35
CA LYS A 590 -29.58 12.64 34.60
C LYS A 590 -29.27 12.63 36.09
N LEU A 591 -29.49 11.49 36.71
CA LEU A 591 -29.14 11.21 38.09
C LEU A 591 -27.82 10.41 38.11
N ASN A 592 -26.79 10.93 38.76
CA ASN A 592 -25.50 10.24 38.90
C ASN A 592 -25.06 10.13 40.37
N GLN A 593 -24.34 9.06 40.70
CA GLN A 593 -23.71 8.83 41.99
C GLN A 593 -22.23 8.50 41.78
N ASN A 594 -21.37 9.52 41.73
CA ASN A 594 -19.97 9.38 41.32
C ASN A 594 -19.85 8.54 40.01
N GLU A 595 -18.97 7.53 40.00
CA GLU A 595 -18.78 6.56 38.91
C GLU A 595 -19.62 5.27 39.08
N ASN A 596 -20.38 5.14 40.18
CA ASN A 596 -21.04 3.87 40.54
C ASN A 596 -22.44 3.72 39.94
N ALA A 597 -23.17 4.81 39.69
CA ALA A 597 -24.50 4.73 39.11
C ALA A 597 -24.82 5.96 38.27
N GLN A 598 -25.44 5.74 37.12
CA GLN A 598 -25.97 6.78 36.24
C GLN A 598 -27.32 6.31 35.70
N ILE A 599 -28.37 7.10 35.92
CA ILE A 599 -29.71 6.89 35.35
C ILE A 599 -30.10 8.15 34.62
N GLN A 600 -30.55 8.01 33.38
CA GLN A 600 -30.91 9.11 32.50
C GLN A 600 -32.25 8.81 31.84
N TYR A 601 -33.20 9.73 32.01
CA TYR A 601 -34.49 9.71 31.31
C TYR A 601 -34.56 10.91 30.39
N GLN A 602 -34.96 10.69 29.14
CA GLN A 602 -35.11 11.72 28.12
C GLN A 602 -36.46 11.59 27.42
N PHE A 603 -37.13 12.73 27.29
CA PHE A 603 -38.25 12.92 26.39
C PHE A 603 -37.74 13.65 25.15
N GLN A 604 -37.95 13.03 24.00
CA GLN A 604 -37.51 13.53 22.70
C GLN A 604 -38.73 13.75 21.81
N HIS A 605 -38.77 14.89 21.13
CA HIS A 605 -39.78 15.23 20.15
C HIS A 605 -39.09 15.59 18.84
N LEU A 606 -39.53 15.01 17.73
CA LEU A 606 -39.02 15.30 16.39
C LEU A 606 -40.21 15.64 15.50
N ASP A 607 -40.13 16.78 14.83
CA ASP A 607 -41.17 17.28 13.94
C ASP A 607 -40.52 17.73 12.62
N PHE A 608 -41.08 17.27 11.51
CA PHE A 608 -40.86 17.82 10.17
C PHE A 608 -42.17 18.46 9.74
N SER A 609 -42.15 19.78 9.54
CA SER A 609 -43.35 20.62 9.49
C SER A 609 -44.40 20.22 8.45
N GLU A 610 -44.03 19.44 7.43
CA GLU A 610 -44.91 19.01 6.34
C GLU A 610 -45.21 17.49 6.34
N SER A 611 -44.36 16.65 6.94
CA SER A 611 -44.43 15.20 6.69
C SER A 611 -44.43 14.27 7.90
N PHE A 612 -43.93 14.69 9.08
CA PHE A 612 -43.68 13.76 10.19
C PHE A 612 -43.74 14.44 11.57
N THR A 613 -44.34 13.79 12.55
CA THR A 613 -44.27 14.19 13.97
C THR A 613 -44.12 12.97 14.87
N GLY A 614 -43.18 13.01 15.81
CA GLY A 614 -42.79 11.86 16.62
C GLY A 614 -42.44 12.22 18.04
N ASN A 615 -42.84 11.37 18.99
CA ASN A 615 -42.48 11.48 20.39
C ASN A 615 -41.79 10.19 20.83
N ARG A 616 -40.58 10.31 21.36
CA ARG A 616 -39.74 9.21 21.81
C ARG A 616 -39.35 9.38 23.27
N GLN A 617 -39.52 8.34 24.07
CA GLN A 617 -39.02 8.29 25.44
C GLN A 617 -37.81 7.37 25.48
N VAL A 618 -36.73 7.81 26.10
CA VAL A 618 -35.48 7.04 26.22
C VAL A 618 -35.10 6.95 27.70
N LEU A 619 -34.80 5.73 28.16
CA LEU A 619 -34.31 5.44 29.49
C LEU A 619 -32.96 4.71 29.37
N SER A 620 -31.92 5.28 29.95
CA SER A 620 -30.59 4.68 30.02
C SER A 620 -30.14 4.58 31.48
N SER A 621 -29.64 3.41 31.87
CA SER A 621 -29.17 3.14 33.24
C SER A 621 -27.88 2.33 33.20
N SER A 622 -26.84 2.80 33.88
CA SER A 622 -25.59 2.09 34.11
C SER A 622 -25.33 2.07 35.61
N VAL A 623 -25.31 0.89 36.20
CA VAL A 623 -25.07 0.69 37.63
C VAL A 623 -23.91 -0.28 37.80
N GLN A 624 -22.88 0.18 38.48
CA GLN A 624 -21.69 -0.56 38.87
C GLN A 624 -21.66 -0.66 40.40
N LEU A 625 -22.07 -1.81 40.92
CA LEU A 625 -21.84 -2.23 42.29
C LEU A 625 -20.55 -3.06 42.37
N GLU A 626 -20.05 -3.35 43.58
CA GLU A 626 -18.81 -4.13 43.76
C GLU A 626 -18.76 -5.43 42.95
N LYS A 627 -19.89 -6.13 42.81
CA LYS A 627 -19.99 -7.42 42.10
C LYS A 627 -20.98 -7.43 40.96
N LEU A 628 -21.73 -6.35 40.72
CA LEU A 628 -22.78 -6.34 39.70
C LEU A 628 -22.59 -5.14 38.80
N LYS A 629 -22.40 -5.42 37.51
CA LYS A 629 -22.49 -4.43 36.45
C LYS A 629 -23.80 -4.63 35.71
N LEU A 630 -24.69 -3.63 35.76
CA LEU A 630 -25.97 -3.62 35.08
C LEU A 630 -26.00 -2.44 34.11
N ASN A 631 -26.31 -2.70 32.85
CA ASN A 631 -26.61 -1.69 31.84
C ASN A 631 -27.99 -1.97 31.27
N ALA A 632 -28.83 -0.94 31.16
CA ALA A 632 -30.15 -1.05 30.58
C ALA A 632 -30.43 0.19 29.73
N ASN A 633 -30.88 -0.03 28.50
CA ASN A 633 -31.35 1.01 27.59
C ASN A 633 -32.73 0.60 27.09
N ALA A 634 -33.68 1.52 27.09
CA ALA A 634 -35.00 1.30 26.52
C ALA A 634 -35.47 2.56 25.80
N SER A 635 -36.16 2.38 24.68
CA SER A 635 -36.80 3.46 23.95
C SER A 635 -38.19 3.07 23.47
N TYR A 636 -39.13 4.01 23.51
CA TYR A 636 -40.45 3.86 22.91
C TYR A 636 -40.78 5.11 22.09
N LEU A 637 -41.00 4.92 20.80
CA LEU A 637 -41.38 5.93 19.84
C LEU A 637 -42.83 5.72 19.43
N LYS A 638 -43.57 6.82 19.33
CA LYS A 638 -44.83 6.89 18.61
C LYS A 638 -44.76 8.07 17.65
N SER A 639 -45.02 7.81 16.38
CA SER A 639 -44.96 8.81 15.33
C SER A 639 -46.16 8.74 14.40
N LYS A 640 -46.42 9.87 13.75
CA LYS A 640 -47.41 10.03 12.69
C LYS A 640 -46.77 10.73 11.51
N GLY A 641 -47.12 10.30 10.31
CA GLY A 641 -46.64 10.88 9.07
C GLY A 641 -47.75 11.11 8.06
N THR A 642 -47.39 11.65 6.90
CA THR A 642 -48.32 11.77 5.76
C THR A 642 -48.56 10.44 5.07
N VAL A 643 -47.51 9.61 4.97
CA VAL A 643 -47.55 8.29 4.32
C VAL A 643 -47.63 7.17 5.36
N LEU A 644 -46.87 7.27 6.45
CA LEU A 644 -46.68 6.19 7.42
C LEU A 644 -46.92 6.64 8.87
N ASP A 645 -47.66 5.85 9.63
CA ASP A 645 -47.74 5.92 11.09
C ASP A 645 -46.89 4.81 11.70
N SER A 646 -46.17 5.07 12.80
CA SER A 646 -45.37 4.02 13.42
C SER A 646 -45.32 4.04 14.94
N GLU A 647 -45.22 2.84 15.51
CA GLU A 647 -44.88 2.59 16.90
C GLU A 647 -43.63 1.72 16.96
N PHE A 648 -42.61 2.17 17.69
CA PHE A 648 -41.33 1.48 17.74
C PHE A 648 -40.80 1.38 19.16
N SER A 649 -40.68 0.15 19.66
CA SER A 649 -40.15 -0.13 20.98
C SER A 649 -38.85 -0.92 20.91
N ARG A 650 -37.89 -0.54 21.75
CA ARG A 650 -36.59 -1.22 21.84
C ARG A 650 -36.15 -1.31 23.29
N SER A 651 -35.52 -2.42 23.65
CA SER A 651 -34.83 -2.53 24.93
C SER A 651 -33.61 -3.41 24.82
N HIS A 652 -32.55 -3.02 25.54
CA HIS A 652 -31.31 -3.76 25.67
C HIS A 652 -30.89 -3.73 27.13
N VAL A 653 -30.86 -4.90 27.77
CA VAL A 653 -30.45 -5.07 29.16
C VAL A 653 -29.28 -6.04 29.20
N PHE A 654 -28.22 -5.68 29.91
CA PHE A 654 -27.01 -6.47 30.10
C PHE A 654 -26.63 -6.44 31.57
N GLY A 655 -26.50 -7.61 32.17
CA GLY A 655 -26.03 -7.78 33.54
C GLY A 655 -24.85 -8.73 33.59
N VAL A 656 -23.81 -8.39 34.36
CA VAL A 656 -22.71 -9.29 34.71
C VAL A 656 -22.52 -9.28 36.22
N PHE A 657 -22.49 -10.47 36.79
CA PHE A 657 -22.21 -10.71 38.20
C PHE A 657 -20.81 -11.30 38.36
N ASP A 658 -19.94 -10.60 39.06
CA ASP A 658 -18.57 -10.98 39.38
C ASP A 658 -18.52 -11.77 40.70
N LEU A 659 -18.03 -13.00 40.61
CA LEU A 659 -17.83 -13.96 41.70
C LEU A 659 -16.32 -14.18 41.97
N GLY A 660 -15.48 -13.20 41.61
CA GLY A 660 -14.04 -13.23 41.74
C GLY A 660 -13.37 -13.99 40.60
N LYS A 661 -13.22 -15.32 40.74
CA LYS A 661 -12.65 -16.16 39.66
C LYS A 661 -13.69 -16.55 38.62
N TYR A 662 -14.97 -16.44 38.94
CA TYR A 662 -16.07 -16.78 38.04
C TYR A 662 -16.89 -15.52 37.80
N TRP A 663 -17.57 -15.47 36.67
CA TRP A 663 -18.53 -14.43 36.39
C TRP A 663 -19.63 -15.00 35.51
N ALA A 664 -20.85 -14.54 35.72
CA ALA A 664 -22.00 -14.96 34.94
C ALA A 664 -22.78 -13.73 34.50
N GLY A 665 -23.35 -13.77 33.32
CA GLY A 665 -24.13 -12.66 32.83
C GLY A 665 -25.26 -13.07 31.90
N ALA A 666 -26.14 -12.11 31.68
CA ALA A 666 -27.27 -12.25 30.80
C ALA A 666 -27.44 -10.98 29.97
N LYS A 667 -27.85 -11.15 28.71
CA LYS A 667 -28.34 -10.06 27.85
C LYS A 667 -29.76 -10.36 27.43
N PHE A 668 -30.56 -9.32 27.39
CA PHE A 668 -31.87 -9.32 26.78
C PHE A 668 -31.90 -8.19 25.76
N ALA A 669 -32.30 -8.49 24.53
CA ALA A 669 -32.55 -7.50 23.50
C ALA A 669 -33.94 -7.73 22.93
N HIS A 670 -34.71 -6.67 22.80
CA HIS A 670 -36.04 -6.71 22.20
C HIS A 670 -36.23 -5.51 21.30
N GLU A 671 -36.92 -5.76 20.21
CA GLU A 671 -37.34 -4.77 19.25
C GLU A 671 -38.74 -5.13 18.73
N ASP A 672 -39.60 -4.14 18.60
CA ASP A 672 -40.92 -4.27 17.99
C ASP A 672 -41.19 -3.01 17.18
N ASN A 673 -41.04 -3.12 15.86
CA ASN A 673 -41.25 -2.06 14.91
C ASN A 673 -42.54 -2.30 14.13
N GLN A 674 -43.52 -1.42 14.31
CA GLN A 674 -44.80 -1.48 13.61
C GLN A 674 -44.98 -0.21 12.79
N GLU A 675 -45.14 -0.37 11.49
CA GLU A 675 -45.27 0.71 10.53
C GLU A 675 -46.47 0.44 9.62
N ASN A 676 -47.43 1.37 9.61
CA ASN A 676 -48.68 1.28 8.86
C ASN A 676 -48.76 2.36 7.80
N GLN A 677 -49.27 2.03 6.62
CA GLN A 677 -49.65 3.04 5.62
C GLN A 677 -50.90 3.80 6.08
N VAL A 678 -50.88 5.13 5.99
CA VAL A 678 -51.98 5.99 6.44
C VAL A 678 -53.24 5.79 5.57
N GLU A 679 -53.09 5.59 4.26
CA GLU A 679 -54.23 5.43 3.34
C GLU A 679 -54.98 4.11 3.51
N THR A 680 -54.25 3.00 3.64
CA THR A 680 -54.80 1.63 3.65
C THR A 680 -54.94 1.06 5.06
N ASN A 681 -54.21 1.63 6.02
CA ASN A 681 -54.02 1.11 7.37
C ASN A 681 -53.47 -0.34 7.39
N GLU A 682 -52.72 -0.70 6.35
CA GLU A 682 -51.99 -1.97 6.26
C GLU A 682 -50.54 -1.80 6.72
N PHE A 683 -49.98 -2.84 7.33
CA PHE A 683 -48.57 -2.85 7.71
C PHE A 683 -47.67 -2.84 6.48
N THR A 684 -46.55 -2.14 6.57
CA THR A 684 -45.49 -2.19 5.55
C THR A 684 -44.61 -3.43 5.72
N SER A 685 -43.85 -3.76 4.67
CA SER A 685 -42.83 -4.82 4.73
C SER A 685 -41.72 -4.58 5.78
N ASN A 686 -41.58 -3.34 6.28
CA ASN A 686 -40.61 -2.99 7.32
C ASN A 686 -41.10 -3.31 8.74
N THR A 687 -42.37 -3.71 8.90
CA THR A 687 -42.93 -4.17 10.16
C THR A 687 -42.29 -5.49 10.59
N GLN A 688 -41.51 -5.45 11.67
CA GLN A 688 -40.73 -6.57 12.18
C GLN A 688 -40.52 -6.46 13.69
N ALA A 689 -40.38 -7.60 14.36
CA ALA A 689 -40.02 -7.63 15.77
C ALA A 689 -39.02 -8.76 16.05
N PHE A 690 -38.26 -8.62 17.14
CA PHE A 690 -37.48 -9.73 17.65
C PHE A 690 -37.35 -9.71 19.17
N LYS A 691 -37.04 -10.88 19.71
CA LYS A 691 -36.61 -11.07 21.10
C LYS A 691 -35.37 -11.94 21.11
N SER A 692 -34.32 -11.49 21.79
CA SER A 692 -33.07 -12.21 21.94
C SER A 692 -32.68 -12.32 23.40
N TYR A 693 -32.34 -13.53 23.80
CA TYR A 693 -31.94 -13.90 25.15
C TYR A 693 -30.55 -14.52 25.07
N GLU A 694 -29.58 -13.93 25.75
CA GLU A 694 -28.23 -14.46 25.85
C GLU A 694 -27.88 -14.72 27.31
N VAL A 695 -27.33 -15.89 27.59
CA VAL A 695 -26.76 -16.23 28.89
C VAL A 695 -25.34 -16.71 28.67
N PHE A 696 -24.43 -16.28 29.54
CA PHE A 696 -23.04 -16.68 29.46
C PHE A 696 -22.41 -16.78 30.84
N THR A 697 -21.37 -17.57 30.93
CA THR A 697 -20.57 -17.72 32.15
C THR A 697 -19.12 -17.88 31.77
N GLY A 698 -18.24 -17.39 32.63
CA GLY A 698 -16.81 -17.52 32.45
C GLY A 698 -16.05 -17.71 33.74
N VAL A 699 -14.82 -18.17 33.58
CA VAL A 699 -13.85 -18.42 34.65
C VAL A 699 -12.50 -17.84 34.26
N GLY A 700 -11.83 -17.18 35.20
CA GLY A 700 -10.53 -16.55 35.03
C GLY A 700 -10.59 -15.04 34.79
N ASP A 701 -9.45 -14.47 34.44
CA ASP A 701 -9.28 -13.04 34.17
C ASP A 701 -9.44 -12.78 32.66
N SER A 702 -10.49 -12.03 32.30
CA SER A 702 -10.81 -11.68 30.90
C SER A 702 -9.68 -10.96 30.15
N THR A 703 -8.71 -10.39 30.88
CA THR A 703 -7.53 -9.71 30.32
C THR A 703 -6.27 -10.59 30.25
N ALA A 704 -6.30 -11.78 30.86
CA ALA A 704 -5.15 -12.69 30.94
C ALA A 704 -5.47 -14.13 30.49
N VAL A 705 -6.06 -14.95 31.36
CA VAL A 705 -6.41 -16.36 31.09
C VAL A 705 -7.86 -16.57 31.51
N PHE A 706 -8.71 -16.95 30.57
CA PHE A 706 -10.13 -17.14 30.81
C PHE A 706 -10.77 -18.14 29.85
N VAL A 707 -11.92 -18.65 30.24
CA VAL A 707 -12.87 -19.37 29.38
C VAL A 707 -14.23 -18.72 29.58
N GLU A 708 -14.90 -18.35 28.49
CA GLU A 708 -16.28 -17.85 28.44
C GLU A 708 -17.07 -18.76 27.50
N VAL A 709 -18.20 -19.26 27.98
CA VAL A 709 -19.18 -19.98 27.17
C VAL A 709 -20.50 -19.25 27.23
N GLY A 710 -21.19 -19.15 26.09
CA GLY A 710 -22.48 -18.50 26.02
C GLY A 710 -23.43 -19.13 25.03
N TYR A 711 -24.70 -18.88 25.27
CA TYR A 711 -25.82 -19.32 24.45
C TYR A 711 -26.73 -18.13 24.20
N ARG A 712 -27.06 -17.88 22.92
CA ARG A 712 -28.00 -16.85 22.49
C ARG A 712 -29.13 -17.50 21.70
N PHE A 713 -30.34 -17.37 22.22
CA PHE A 713 -31.58 -17.69 21.52
C PHE A 713 -32.16 -16.40 20.94
N ARG A 714 -32.65 -16.44 19.70
CA ARG A 714 -33.35 -15.31 19.09
C ARG A 714 -34.56 -15.76 18.30
N GLU A 715 -35.59 -14.96 18.40
CA GLU A 715 -36.87 -15.11 17.76
C GLU A 715 -37.13 -13.90 16.86
N ASN A 716 -37.43 -14.11 15.57
CA ASN A 716 -37.74 -13.02 14.65
C ASN A 716 -39.14 -13.15 14.06
N ASP A 717 -39.93 -12.11 14.24
CA ASP A 717 -41.27 -11.96 13.69
C ASP A 717 -41.22 -10.98 12.50
N SER A 718 -41.92 -11.30 11.43
CA SER A 718 -42.03 -10.49 10.22
C SER A 718 -43.45 -10.57 9.68
N LEU A 719 -43.79 -9.69 8.73
CA LEU A 719 -45.14 -9.57 8.22
C LEU A 719 -45.55 -10.77 7.34
N ARG A 720 -46.66 -11.43 7.69
CA ARG A 720 -47.34 -12.48 6.91
C ARG A 720 -48.83 -12.23 6.90
N ASN A 721 -49.44 -12.09 5.71
CA ASN A 721 -50.87 -11.80 5.55
C ASN A 721 -51.35 -10.61 6.41
N ASN A 722 -50.58 -9.51 6.39
CA ASN A 722 -50.82 -8.31 7.18
C ASN A 722 -50.87 -8.56 8.71
N GLN A 723 -50.18 -9.60 9.21
CA GLN A 723 -50.02 -9.89 10.63
C GLN A 723 -48.56 -10.18 10.94
N LEU A 724 -48.09 -9.67 12.08
CA LEU A 724 -46.75 -9.97 12.56
C LEU A 724 -46.72 -11.41 13.08
N GLN A 725 -45.96 -12.28 12.41
CA GLN A 725 -45.85 -13.70 12.74
C GLN A 725 -44.39 -14.11 12.79
N ARG A 726 -44.08 -15.10 13.63
CA ARG A 726 -42.75 -15.71 13.68
C ARG A 726 -42.38 -16.23 12.29
N VAL A 727 -41.18 -15.89 11.81
CA VAL A 727 -40.67 -16.40 10.53
C VAL A 727 -39.46 -17.31 10.70
N ASN A 728 -38.63 -17.06 11.71
CA ASN A 728 -37.52 -17.94 12.04
C ASN A 728 -37.11 -17.83 13.52
N THR A 729 -36.34 -18.81 13.96
CA THR A 729 -35.67 -18.81 15.26
C THR A 729 -34.19 -19.13 15.06
N SER A 730 -33.33 -18.70 15.97
CA SER A 730 -31.92 -19.06 15.90
C SER A 730 -31.32 -19.40 17.26
N ASN A 731 -30.45 -20.40 17.23
CA ASN A 731 -29.69 -20.90 18.36
C ASN A 731 -28.20 -20.65 18.08
N ASN A 732 -27.54 -19.81 18.87
CA ASN A 732 -26.11 -19.53 18.74
C ASN A 732 -25.37 -19.97 20.02
N TYR A 733 -24.40 -20.85 19.86
CA TYR A 733 -23.52 -21.33 20.92
C TYR A 733 -22.12 -20.81 20.64
N TYR A 734 -21.50 -20.17 21.64
CA TYR A 734 -20.17 -19.64 21.45
C TYR A 734 -19.22 -19.95 22.60
N LEU A 735 -17.94 -20.05 22.26
CA LEU A 735 -16.81 -20.23 23.16
C LEU A 735 -15.79 -19.14 22.86
N LYS A 736 -15.38 -18.40 23.89
CA LYS A 736 -14.28 -17.43 23.80
C LYS A 736 -13.30 -17.71 24.93
N SER A 737 -12.03 -17.92 24.60
CA SER A 737 -11.06 -18.32 25.62
C SER A 737 -9.64 -17.90 25.28
N THR A 738 -8.90 -17.53 26.33
CA THR A 738 -7.44 -17.65 26.35
C THR A 738 -7.09 -18.69 27.40
N LEU A 739 -6.82 -19.92 26.98
CA LEU A 739 -6.58 -21.07 27.85
C LEU A 739 -5.20 -21.04 28.51
N VAL A 740 -4.21 -20.48 27.80
CA VAL A 740 -2.83 -20.36 28.27
C VAL A 740 -2.30 -19.00 27.85
N ASN A 741 -1.65 -18.29 28.78
CA ASN A 741 -0.98 -17.03 28.51
C ASN A 741 0.26 -16.90 29.42
N SER A 742 1.40 -17.37 28.93
CA SER A 742 2.68 -17.36 29.63
C SER A 742 3.81 -16.94 28.69
N ALA A 743 5.01 -16.71 29.24
CA ALA A 743 6.19 -16.39 28.43
C ALA A 743 6.62 -17.53 27.47
N SER A 744 6.18 -18.77 27.72
CA SER A 744 6.51 -19.94 26.91
C SER A 744 5.35 -20.50 26.10
N SER A 745 4.11 -20.12 26.39
CA SER A 745 2.93 -20.68 25.74
C SER A 745 1.78 -19.69 25.70
N LYS A 746 1.08 -19.61 24.57
CA LYS A 746 -0.16 -18.85 24.43
C LYS A 746 -1.16 -19.64 23.61
N LEU A 747 -2.36 -19.86 24.12
CA LEU A 747 -3.45 -20.55 23.43
C LEU A 747 -4.73 -19.73 23.54
N SER A 748 -5.24 -19.27 22.40
CA SER A 748 -6.51 -18.56 22.29
C SER A 748 -7.45 -19.31 21.36
N VAL A 749 -8.72 -19.42 21.75
CA VAL A 749 -9.76 -20.16 21.04
C VAL A 749 -11.02 -19.30 20.98
N PHE A 750 -11.59 -19.18 19.79
CA PHE A 750 -12.90 -18.64 19.52
C PHE A 750 -13.67 -19.66 18.67
N ALA A 751 -14.94 -19.90 19.00
CA ALA A 751 -15.86 -20.67 18.17
C ALA A 751 -17.28 -20.15 18.35
N SER A 752 -18.03 -20.05 17.27
CA SER A 752 -19.44 -19.66 17.25
C SER A 752 -20.17 -20.57 16.27
N TYR A 753 -21.08 -21.39 16.80
CA TYR A 753 -21.95 -22.25 16.00
C TYR A 753 -23.37 -21.72 16.05
N ARG A 754 -23.96 -21.43 14.90
CA ARG A 754 -25.30 -20.87 14.78
C ARG A 754 -26.16 -21.75 13.88
N ASN A 755 -27.36 -22.05 14.35
CA ASN A 755 -28.41 -22.76 13.64
C ASN A 755 -29.61 -21.81 13.49
N LEU A 756 -30.00 -21.53 12.26
CA LEU A 756 -31.13 -20.69 11.88
C LEU A 756 -32.24 -21.60 11.34
N ASN A 757 -33.39 -21.61 12.01
CA ASN A 757 -34.53 -22.44 11.65
C ASN A 757 -35.63 -21.58 11.06
N ASN A 758 -36.00 -21.85 9.81
CA ASN A 758 -37.08 -21.17 9.12
C ASN A 758 -38.42 -21.88 9.38
N LEU A 759 -39.48 -21.13 9.65
CA LEU A 759 -40.82 -21.71 9.84
C LEU A 759 -41.55 -21.99 8.51
N ASN A 760 -41.10 -21.38 7.41
CA ASN A 760 -41.61 -21.70 6.08
C ASN A 760 -40.84 -22.91 5.55
N GLU A 761 -41.55 -24.03 5.34
CA GLU A 761 -40.97 -25.29 4.85
C GLU A 761 -40.31 -25.17 3.46
N ASN A 762 -40.60 -24.10 2.71
CA ASN A 762 -39.97 -23.82 1.41
C ASN A 762 -38.60 -23.13 1.53
N ILE A 763 -38.18 -22.71 2.72
CA ILE A 763 -36.87 -22.08 2.97
C ILE A 763 -36.06 -23.03 3.85
N GLU A 764 -34.91 -23.47 3.36
CA GLU A 764 -34.06 -24.38 4.14
C GLU A 764 -33.50 -23.72 5.39
N ASP A 765 -33.34 -24.50 6.46
CA ASP A 765 -32.60 -24.10 7.66
C ASP A 765 -31.12 -23.87 7.29
N GLU A 766 -30.43 -22.97 8.00
CA GLU A 766 -29.01 -22.68 7.76
C GLU A 766 -28.15 -22.94 9.01
N ASN A 767 -27.06 -23.69 8.83
CA ASN A 767 -26.02 -23.91 9.84
C ASN A 767 -24.73 -23.19 9.47
N THR A 768 -24.17 -22.45 10.42
CA THR A 768 -22.95 -21.66 10.22
C THR A 768 -21.99 -21.87 11.38
N LEU A 769 -20.69 -21.94 11.07
CA LEU A 769 -19.63 -22.11 12.06
C LEU A 769 -18.47 -21.17 11.73
N ASN A 770 -18.13 -20.30 12.68
CA ASN A 770 -16.95 -19.47 12.63
C ASN A 770 -16.06 -19.86 13.80
N SER A 771 -14.77 -20.13 13.56
CA SER A 771 -13.84 -20.44 14.63
C SER A 771 -12.43 -19.96 14.33
N ARG A 772 -11.67 -19.69 15.39
CA ARG A 772 -10.27 -19.29 15.33
C ARG A 772 -9.50 -19.86 16.52
N VAL A 773 -8.45 -20.60 16.24
CA VAL A 773 -7.51 -21.16 17.22
C VAL A 773 -6.13 -20.60 16.94
N VAL A 774 -5.48 -20.02 17.93
CA VAL A 774 -4.11 -19.51 17.84
C VAL A 774 -3.29 -20.09 18.98
N TYR A 775 -2.24 -20.84 18.64
CA TYR A 775 -1.37 -21.52 19.59
C TYR A 775 0.10 -21.20 19.33
N ASN A 776 0.81 -20.77 20.35
CA ASN A 776 2.26 -20.54 20.32
C ASN A 776 2.90 -21.29 21.48
N GLN A 777 4.02 -21.98 21.23
CA GLN A 777 4.71 -22.75 22.26
C GLN A 777 6.23 -22.77 22.05
N PHE A 778 6.98 -22.50 23.12
CA PHE A 778 8.41 -22.72 23.24
C PHE A 778 8.66 -23.98 24.11
N LEU A 779 9.44 -24.93 23.60
CA LEU A 779 9.79 -26.19 24.25
C LEU A 779 11.32 -26.29 24.41
N PHE A 780 11.75 -26.97 25.47
CA PHE A 780 13.17 -27.26 25.77
C PHE A 780 14.07 -26.01 25.71
N ASP A 781 13.76 -24.98 26.48
CA ASP A 781 14.50 -23.70 26.50
C ASP A 781 14.64 -23.04 25.11
N ARG A 782 13.54 -23.00 24.35
CA ARG A 782 13.44 -22.43 22.99
C ARG A 782 14.24 -23.18 21.93
N ILE A 783 14.59 -24.45 22.18
CA ILE A 783 15.13 -25.33 21.13
C ILE A 783 14.04 -25.61 20.09
N LEU A 784 12.79 -25.81 20.50
CA LEU A 784 11.68 -26.05 19.58
C LEU A 784 10.60 -24.99 19.78
N ASN A 785 10.28 -24.28 18.70
CA ASN A 785 9.25 -23.25 18.68
C ASN A 785 8.14 -23.67 17.72
N LEU A 786 6.90 -23.61 18.20
CA LEU A 786 5.68 -23.96 17.46
C LEU A 786 4.78 -22.74 17.41
N SER A 787 4.27 -22.43 16.22
CA SER A 787 3.20 -21.44 16.02
C SER A 787 2.15 -22.06 15.11
N THR A 788 0.92 -22.15 15.59
CA THR A 788 -0.21 -22.77 14.90
C THR A 788 -1.36 -21.77 14.88
N SER A 789 -1.98 -21.58 13.73
CA SER A 789 -3.27 -20.91 13.61
C SER A 789 -4.21 -21.75 12.76
N TYR A 790 -5.44 -21.91 13.22
CA TYR A 790 -6.50 -22.58 12.47
C TYR A 790 -7.75 -21.71 12.52
N GLU A 791 -8.39 -21.50 11.39
CA GLU A 791 -9.59 -20.67 11.25
C GLU A 791 -10.55 -21.36 10.29
N THR A 792 -11.82 -21.39 10.65
CA THR A 792 -12.90 -21.81 9.75
C THR A 792 -13.94 -20.71 9.68
N ASN A 793 -14.42 -20.46 8.47
CA ASN A 793 -15.27 -19.34 8.16
C ASN A 793 -16.31 -19.70 7.10
N SER A 794 -17.53 -19.21 7.23
CA SER A 794 -18.53 -19.24 6.17
C SER A 794 -18.52 -17.88 5.47
N GLY A 795 -18.23 -17.88 4.16
CA GLY A 795 -18.01 -16.67 3.38
C GLY A 795 -18.42 -16.85 1.93
N SER A 796 -17.86 -16.02 1.06
CA SER A 796 -18.03 -16.15 -0.38
C SER A 796 -16.70 -15.97 -1.11
N ILE A 797 -16.66 -16.36 -2.37
CA ILE A 797 -15.56 -16.08 -3.29
C ILE A 797 -16.13 -15.30 -4.47
N ALA A 798 -15.49 -14.17 -4.79
CA ALA A 798 -15.78 -13.45 -6.02
C ALA A 798 -15.20 -14.26 -7.19
N GLN A 799 -16.00 -14.48 -8.23
CA GLN A 799 -15.44 -14.89 -9.51
C GLN A 799 -14.59 -13.73 -10.05
N GLN A 800 -13.40 -13.96 -10.59
CA GLN A 800 -12.53 -12.86 -11.01
C GLN A 800 -12.65 -12.60 -12.51
N GLU A 801 -12.93 -11.34 -12.87
CA GLU A 801 -12.86 -10.84 -14.25
C GLU A 801 -11.66 -9.91 -14.38
N PHE A 802 -10.88 -10.00 -15.46
CA PHE A 802 -9.75 -9.11 -15.71
C PHE A 802 -9.55 -8.85 -17.20
N THR A 803 -8.82 -7.78 -17.48
CA THR A 803 -8.39 -7.36 -18.82
C THR A 803 -6.91 -6.97 -18.79
N TYR A 804 -6.26 -6.94 -19.95
CA TYR A 804 -4.92 -6.40 -20.12
C TYR A 804 -4.98 -5.01 -20.76
N LEU A 805 -4.07 -4.13 -20.37
CA LEU A 805 -3.93 -2.79 -20.93
C LEU A 805 -2.46 -2.56 -21.31
N GLU A 806 -2.25 -2.10 -22.55
CA GLU A 806 -0.91 -1.77 -23.07
C GLU A 806 -0.35 -0.52 -22.36
N VAL A 807 0.94 -0.58 -22.02
CA VAL A 807 1.74 0.46 -21.38
C VAL A 807 3.13 0.50 -22.03
N ASN A 808 3.94 1.52 -21.73
CA ASN A 808 5.29 1.56 -22.28
C ASN A 808 6.11 0.34 -21.84
N PRO A 809 6.98 -0.21 -22.71
CA PRO A 809 7.84 -1.33 -22.36
C PRO A 809 8.67 -1.09 -21.09
N GLY A 810 8.44 -1.95 -20.09
CA GLY A 810 9.09 -1.93 -18.79
C GLY A 810 8.34 -1.20 -17.68
N ASP A 811 7.19 -0.59 -17.99
CA ASP A 811 6.20 -0.12 -17.01
C ASP A 811 5.15 -1.22 -16.71
N GLY A 812 5.03 -2.21 -17.60
CA GLY A 812 4.14 -3.36 -17.46
C GLY A 812 4.79 -4.56 -16.76
N GLN A 813 4.10 -5.69 -16.81
CA GLN A 813 4.57 -6.99 -16.31
C GLN A 813 4.24 -8.16 -17.23
N TYR A 814 3.31 -7.96 -18.15
CA TYR A 814 2.88 -8.95 -19.11
C TYR A 814 3.40 -8.59 -20.50
N VAL A 815 3.55 -9.60 -21.34
CA VAL A 815 3.83 -9.50 -22.77
C VAL A 815 2.74 -10.29 -23.51
N TRP A 816 2.31 -9.77 -24.66
CA TRP A 816 1.41 -10.49 -25.55
C TRP A 816 2.21 -11.28 -26.58
N ILE A 817 1.89 -12.56 -26.75
CA ILE A 817 2.47 -13.45 -27.75
C ILE A 817 1.31 -14.10 -28.51
N ASP A 818 1.13 -13.69 -29.76
CA ASP A 818 0.14 -14.27 -30.68
C ASP A 818 0.50 -15.72 -31.00
N TYR A 819 -0.13 -16.67 -30.30
CA TYR A 819 0.20 -18.10 -30.41
C TYR A 819 -0.53 -18.78 -31.57
N ASN A 820 -1.69 -18.23 -31.97
CA ASN A 820 -2.53 -18.79 -33.03
C ASN A 820 -2.37 -18.05 -34.39
N GLU A 821 -1.54 -17.00 -34.43
CA GLU A 821 -1.23 -16.14 -35.58
C GLU A 821 -2.47 -15.47 -36.19
N ASN A 822 -3.50 -15.18 -35.39
CA ASN A 822 -4.74 -14.56 -35.85
C ASN A 822 -4.73 -13.02 -35.73
N GLY A 823 -3.73 -12.43 -35.08
CA GLY A 823 -3.59 -10.98 -34.88
C GLY A 823 -4.57 -10.37 -33.87
N VAL A 824 -5.35 -11.18 -33.15
CA VAL A 824 -6.35 -10.76 -32.15
C VAL A 824 -5.85 -11.13 -30.78
N GLN A 825 -5.88 -10.18 -29.84
CA GLN A 825 -5.42 -10.42 -28.48
C GLN A 825 -6.43 -11.28 -27.69
N GLU A 826 -6.02 -12.49 -27.30
CA GLU A 826 -6.83 -13.41 -26.49
C GLU A 826 -6.29 -13.53 -25.06
N LEU A 827 -7.16 -13.86 -24.08
CA LEU A 827 -6.79 -13.84 -22.65
C LEU A 827 -5.71 -14.88 -22.28
N ASP A 828 -5.57 -15.94 -23.07
CA ASP A 828 -4.55 -16.99 -22.89
C ASP A 828 -3.21 -16.69 -23.56
N GLU A 829 -3.11 -15.61 -24.33
CA GLU A 829 -1.89 -15.19 -25.04
C GLU A 829 -1.02 -14.19 -24.27
N PHE A 830 -1.41 -13.86 -23.04
CA PHE A 830 -0.64 -12.98 -22.17
C PHE A 830 0.21 -13.80 -21.18
N GLU A 831 1.51 -13.57 -21.22
CA GLU A 831 2.51 -14.21 -20.38
C GLU A 831 3.26 -13.21 -19.51
N ILE A 832 3.80 -13.66 -18.38
CA ILE A 832 4.65 -12.81 -17.53
C ILE A 832 5.96 -12.54 -18.28
N ALA A 833 6.28 -11.27 -18.48
CA ALA A 833 7.48 -10.86 -19.18
C ALA A 833 8.74 -11.24 -18.38
N GLN A 834 9.63 -12.05 -18.98
CA GLN A 834 10.90 -12.47 -18.35
C GLN A 834 11.95 -11.35 -18.40
N PHE A 835 11.82 -10.44 -19.37
CA PHE A 835 12.74 -9.32 -19.56
C PHE A 835 12.00 -7.99 -19.42
N PRO A 836 12.56 -7.02 -18.65
CA PRO A 836 11.91 -5.72 -18.47
C PRO A 836 11.66 -4.94 -19.76
N GLY A 837 12.37 -5.24 -20.85
CA GLY A 837 12.17 -4.57 -22.14
C GLY A 837 11.00 -5.12 -22.97
N GLU A 838 10.35 -6.19 -22.53
CA GLU A 838 9.17 -6.82 -23.16
C GLU A 838 7.89 -6.61 -22.33
N ALA A 839 8.00 -6.06 -21.13
CA ALA A 839 6.88 -5.91 -20.22
C ALA A 839 6.01 -4.69 -20.58
N ASP A 840 5.15 -4.84 -21.58
CA ASP A 840 4.35 -3.78 -22.19
C ASP A 840 2.85 -3.89 -21.89
N TYR A 841 2.41 -4.83 -21.04
CA TYR A 841 1.01 -4.91 -20.58
C TYR A 841 0.88 -4.94 -19.05
N VAL A 842 -0.23 -4.39 -18.54
CA VAL A 842 -0.67 -4.50 -17.14
C VAL A 842 -2.03 -5.19 -17.06
N ARG A 843 -2.22 -6.03 -16.03
CA ARG A 843 -3.49 -6.70 -15.75
C ARG A 843 -4.37 -5.86 -14.82
N ILE A 844 -5.60 -5.57 -15.23
CA ILE A 844 -6.60 -4.75 -14.52
C ILE A 844 -7.82 -5.60 -14.19
N LEU A 845 -8.27 -5.57 -12.93
CA LEU A 845 -9.47 -6.29 -12.48
C LEU A 845 -10.73 -5.54 -12.95
N LEU A 846 -11.66 -6.26 -13.56
CA LEU A 846 -12.96 -5.74 -13.96
C LEU A 846 -13.97 -5.90 -12.81
N PRO A 847 -14.96 -4.99 -12.69
CA PRO A 847 -15.89 -5.04 -11.58
C PRO A 847 -16.83 -6.25 -11.72
N ASN A 848 -16.75 -7.20 -10.79
CA ASN A 848 -17.68 -8.33 -10.74
C ASN A 848 -18.75 -8.18 -9.64
N GLN A 849 -19.90 -8.81 -9.86
CA GLN A 849 -21.02 -8.96 -8.94
C GLN A 849 -21.33 -10.41 -8.56
N VAL A 850 -20.66 -11.40 -9.17
CA VAL A 850 -20.94 -12.82 -8.93
C VAL A 850 -20.11 -13.34 -7.76
N PHE A 851 -20.77 -13.59 -6.63
CA PHE A 851 -20.18 -14.16 -5.43
C PHE A 851 -20.80 -15.54 -5.16
N ILE A 852 -19.94 -16.56 -5.05
CA ILE A 852 -20.37 -17.94 -4.75
C ILE A 852 -20.11 -18.21 -3.27
N ARG A 853 -21.10 -18.74 -2.56
CA ARG A 853 -20.99 -19.09 -1.13
C ARG A 853 -20.00 -20.23 -0.92
N THR A 854 -19.11 -20.09 0.07
CA THR A 854 -18.07 -21.08 0.37
C THR A 854 -17.87 -21.29 1.87
N ASN A 855 -17.41 -22.50 2.22
CA ASN A 855 -16.76 -22.78 3.49
C ASN A 855 -15.25 -22.62 3.31
N GLN A 856 -14.66 -21.71 4.07
CA GLN A 856 -13.23 -21.42 4.06
C GLN A 856 -12.54 -22.04 5.28
N ASN A 857 -11.43 -22.73 5.07
CA ASN A 857 -10.56 -23.24 6.12
C ASN A 857 -9.14 -22.73 5.91
N ARG A 858 -8.61 -22.00 6.90
CA ARG A 858 -7.24 -21.51 6.93
C ARG A 858 -6.48 -22.26 8.02
N PHE A 859 -5.37 -22.90 7.68
CA PHE A 859 -4.45 -23.50 8.65
C PHE A 859 -3.02 -23.05 8.36
N SER A 860 -2.29 -22.65 9.40
CA SER A 860 -0.88 -22.30 9.32
C SER A 860 -0.14 -22.92 10.48
N GLN A 861 0.96 -23.61 10.19
CA GLN A 861 1.85 -24.22 11.14
C GLN A 861 3.29 -23.82 10.82
N GLN A 862 3.97 -23.23 11.79
CA GLN A 862 5.40 -23.00 11.77
C GLN A 862 6.06 -23.82 12.87
N VAL A 863 7.13 -24.54 12.52
CA VAL A 863 7.97 -25.32 13.43
C VAL A 863 9.41 -24.90 13.23
N THR A 864 10.07 -24.46 14.28
CA THR A 864 11.50 -24.11 14.25
C THR A 864 12.25 -24.94 15.27
N ALA A 865 13.22 -25.73 14.83
CA ALA A 865 14.14 -26.46 15.70
C ALA A 865 15.55 -25.84 15.64
N ASN A 866 16.02 -25.32 16.77
CA ASN A 866 17.30 -24.62 16.92
C ASN A 866 18.10 -25.18 18.09
N PHE A 867 19.10 -26.00 17.78
CA PHE A 867 19.90 -26.69 18.80
C PHE A 867 21.16 -25.92 19.24
N ARG A 868 21.24 -24.62 18.96
CA ARG A 868 22.44 -23.80 19.23
C ARG A 868 22.83 -23.76 20.71
N SER A 869 21.89 -23.95 21.63
CA SER A 869 22.19 -24.04 23.07
C SER A 869 23.18 -25.18 23.40
N TRP A 870 23.25 -26.23 22.57
CA TRP A 870 24.14 -27.39 22.78
C TRP A 870 25.56 -27.22 22.19
N THR A 871 25.94 -26.01 21.78
CA THR A 871 27.25 -25.77 21.14
C THR A 871 28.43 -26.09 22.10
N GLY A 872 28.23 -25.92 23.41
CA GLY A 872 29.24 -26.20 24.45
C GLY A 872 29.26 -27.64 24.97
N GLU A 873 28.32 -28.49 24.54
CA GLU A 873 28.21 -29.88 24.99
C GLU A 873 29.16 -30.81 24.22
N GLU A 874 29.35 -32.04 24.71
CA GLU A 874 30.16 -33.07 24.06
C GLU A 874 29.31 -34.17 23.38
N GLY A 875 29.96 -35.02 22.56
CA GLY A 875 29.30 -36.16 21.90
C GLY A 875 28.21 -35.78 20.90
N LEU A 876 27.08 -36.50 20.95
CA LEU A 876 25.95 -36.38 20.01
C LEU A 876 25.30 -34.98 20.03
N LYS A 877 25.18 -34.36 21.20
CA LYS A 877 24.62 -33.00 21.34
C LYS A 877 25.42 -31.96 20.56
N LYS A 878 26.75 -32.09 20.55
CA LYS A 878 27.64 -31.22 19.75
C LYS A 878 27.39 -31.36 18.25
N LEU A 879 27.11 -32.57 17.78
CA LEU A 879 26.78 -32.81 16.38
C LEU A 879 25.42 -32.18 16.04
N ILE A 880 24.39 -32.42 16.87
CA ILE A 880 23.05 -31.86 16.69
C ILE A 880 23.03 -30.34 16.81
N SER A 881 23.92 -29.73 17.61
CA SER A 881 24.04 -28.26 17.72
C SER A 881 24.34 -27.56 16.38
N LYS A 882 24.81 -28.31 15.38
CA LYS A 882 25.06 -27.82 14.01
C LYS A 882 23.82 -27.85 13.13
N LEU A 883 22.77 -28.56 13.54
CA LEU A 883 21.50 -28.66 12.81
C LEU A 883 20.57 -27.50 13.17
N TYR A 884 19.84 -27.04 12.17
CA TYR A 884 18.74 -26.09 12.34
C TYR A 884 17.67 -26.48 11.34
N ASN A 885 16.42 -26.61 11.78
CA ASN A 885 15.30 -26.89 10.89
C ASN A 885 14.22 -25.80 11.03
N GLN A 886 13.64 -25.42 9.89
CA GLN A 886 12.47 -24.57 9.83
C GLN A 886 11.47 -25.21 8.88
N THR A 887 10.27 -25.46 9.37
CA THR A 887 9.13 -25.98 8.60
C THR A 887 8.01 -24.97 8.67
N SER A 888 7.37 -24.69 7.54
CA SER A 888 6.14 -23.91 7.43
C SER A 888 5.16 -24.66 6.55
N TYR A 889 3.92 -24.76 6.99
CA TYR A 889 2.82 -25.27 6.20
C TYR A 889 1.64 -24.32 6.32
N LEU A 890 1.16 -23.80 5.19
CA LEU A 890 0.02 -22.90 5.10
C LEU A 890 -0.98 -23.52 4.12
N ILE A 891 -2.26 -23.47 4.47
CA ILE A 891 -3.37 -23.87 3.60
C ILE A 891 -4.51 -22.89 3.80
N ASP A 892 -5.04 -22.36 2.71
CA ASP A 892 -6.29 -21.61 2.62
C ASP A 892 -7.14 -22.29 1.55
N ARG A 893 -8.26 -22.86 1.97
CA ARG A 893 -9.13 -23.68 1.12
C ARG A 893 -10.54 -23.17 1.18
N LYS A 894 -11.13 -22.86 0.02
CA LYS A 894 -12.51 -22.39 -0.16
C LYS A 894 -13.27 -23.41 -0.99
N VAL A 895 -14.33 -23.94 -0.39
CA VAL A 895 -15.14 -25.02 -0.97
C VAL A 895 -16.56 -24.52 -1.11
N ALA A 896 -17.19 -24.73 -2.26
CA ALA A 896 -18.58 -24.41 -2.50
C ALA A 896 -19.45 -24.94 -1.36
N ARG A 897 -20.35 -24.10 -0.86
CA ARG A 897 -21.26 -24.49 0.22
C ARG A 897 -22.52 -25.10 -0.40
N ASP A 898 -22.68 -26.41 -0.22
CA ASP A 898 -23.90 -27.14 -0.55
C ASP A 898 -24.69 -27.45 0.74
N GLY A 899 -25.86 -26.81 0.88
CA GLY A 899 -26.71 -26.89 2.07
C GLY A 899 -26.00 -26.57 3.39
N ASN A 900 -26.19 -27.46 4.37
CA ASN A 900 -25.74 -27.31 5.76
C ASN A 900 -24.47 -28.09 6.13
N LEU A 901 -23.76 -28.61 5.13
CA LEU A 901 -22.56 -29.40 5.39
C LEU A 901 -21.41 -28.48 5.81
N LEU A 902 -20.92 -28.66 7.05
CA LEU A 902 -19.76 -27.92 7.55
C LEU A 902 -18.48 -28.71 7.24
N ASN A 903 -17.66 -28.22 6.33
CA ASN A 903 -16.33 -28.78 6.12
C ASN A 903 -15.32 -28.11 7.05
N LEU A 904 -14.84 -28.87 8.05
CA LEU A 904 -13.82 -28.41 9.00
C LEU A 904 -12.44 -29.00 8.71
N ASN A 905 -12.33 -29.92 7.75
CA ASN A 905 -11.05 -30.53 7.44
C ASN A 905 -10.32 -29.64 6.43
N PRO A 906 -9.28 -28.88 6.83
CA PRO A 906 -8.52 -28.10 5.86
C PRO A 906 -7.82 -29.01 4.85
N PHE A 907 -7.60 -30.30 5.16
CA PHE A 907 -6.79 -31.22 4.35
C PHE A 907 -7.59 -32.05 3.34
N SER A 908 -8.93 -32.08 3.38
CA SER A 908 -9.71 -32.89 2.42
C SER A 908 -9.76 -32.27 1.02
N ALA A 909 -9.29 -32.99 0.01
CA ALA A 909 -9.48 -32.60 -1.38
C ALA A 909 -10.95 -32.82 -1.77
N ASN A 910 -11.64 -31.78 -2.24
CA ASN A 910 -13.08 -31.82 -2.55
C ASN A 910 -13.38 -31.70 -4.06
N GLY A 911 -12.41 -32.04 -4.92
CA GLY A 911 -12.63 -32.15 -6.36
C GLY A 911 -13.16 -30.86 -7.01
N ALA A 912 -14.32 -30.96 -7.66
CA ALA A 912 -14.98 -29.87 -8.38
C ALA A 912 -15.57 -28.78 -7.46
N ASP A 913 -15.90 -29.11 -6.19
CA ASP A 913 -16.45 -28.14 -5.25
C ASP A 913 -15.37 -27.23 -4.65
N GLU A 914 -14.08 -27.52 -4.87
CA GLU A 914 -12.99 -26.65 -4.44
C GLU A 914 -12.83 -25.50 -5.44
N LEU A 915 -13.41 -24.34 -5.09
CA LEU A 915 -13.41 -23.12 -5.92
C LEU A 915 -12.18 -22.25 -5.71
N GLY A 916 -11.45 -22.44 -4.60
CA GLY A 916 -10.22 -21.71 -4.34
C GLY A 916 -9.29 -22.47 -3.40
N LEU A 917 -8.00 -22.48 -3.70
CA LEU A 917 -6.99 -23.17 -2.91
C LEU A 917 -5.68 -22.40 -2.91
N ASN A 918 -5.01 -22.34 -1.76
CA ASN A 918 -3.64 -21.90 -1.65
C ASN A 918 -2.93 -22.73 -0.58
N ILE A 919 -2.09 -23.67 -0.99
CA ILE A 919 -1.26 -24.52 -0.13
C ILE A 919 0.19 -24.13 -0.35
N ASN A 920 0.94 -23.93 0.74
CA ASN A 920 2.38 -23.73 0.73
C ASN A 920 3.04 -24.55 1.83
N PHE A 921 3.77 -25.60 1.45
CA PHE A 921 4.67 -26.35 2.32
C PHE A 921 6.12 -25.95 2.04
N ARG A 922 6.89 -25.67 3.08
CA ARG A 922 8.34 -25.45 2.99
C ARG A 922 9.06 -26.01 4.20
N ASN A 923 10.00 -26.92 3.98
CA ASN A 923 10.93 -27.40 5.00
C ASN A 923 12.35 -27.06 4.59
N THR A 924 13.13 -26.47 5.49
CA THR A 924 14.56 -26.25 5.28
C THR A 924 15.36 -26.83 6.44
N LEU A 925 16.17 -27.84 6.15
CA LEU A 925 17.12 -28.43 7.08
C LEU A 925 18.53 -27.92 6.77
N PHE A 926 19.17 -27.29 7.75
CA PHE A 926 20.53 -26.79 7.66
C PHE A 926 21.48 -27.62 8.52
N PHE A 927 22.70 -27.81 8.02
CA PHE A 927 23.88 -28.23 8.76
C PHE A 927 24.92 -27.10 8.72
N ASN A 928 25.48 -26.71 9.88
CA ASN A 928 26.42 -25.59 10.02
C ASN A 928 25.88 -24.26 9.45
N ARG A 929 24.61 -23.93 9.70
CA ARG A 929 23.97 -22.69 9.22
C ARG A 929 24.85 -21.46 9.51
N GLY A 930 25.11 -20.66 8.47
CA GLY A 930 25.84 -19.38 8.57
C GLY A 930 27.37 -19.47 8.71
N LYS A 931 27.96 -20.68 8.77
CA LYS A 931 29.43 -20.82 8.92
C LYS A 931 30.20 -20.86 7.60
N GLN A 932 29.52 -21.13 6.48
CA GLN A 932 30.12 -21.37 5.15
C GLN A 932 31.20 -22.47 5.13
N ARG A 933 31.27 -23.32 6.16
CA ARG A 933 32.29 -24.36 6.31
C ARG A 933 31.61 -25.72 6.37
N TYR A 934 31.46 -26.33 5.19
CA TYR A 934 30.58 -27.49 5.00
C TYR A 934 29.16 -27.15 5.46
N THR A 935 28.65 -25.99 5.03
CA THR A 935 27.27 -25.61 5.28
C THR A 935 26.42 -26.26 4.21
N THR A 936 25.52 -27.14 4.62
CA THR A 936 24.61 -27.82 3.71
C THR A 936 23.19 -27.44 4.09
N SER A 937 22.34 -27.15 3.11
CA SER A 937 20.91 -27.04 3.33
C SER A 937 20.15 -27.89 2.33
N TYR A 938 19.18 -28.63 2.84
CA TYR A 938 18.17 -29.28 2.02
C TYR A 938 16.85 -28.54 2.21
N THR A 939 16.23 -28.12 1.11
CA THR A 939 14.93 -27.46 1.10
C THR A 939 13.96 -28.29 0.28
N TYR A 940 12.78 -28.58 0.85
CA TYR A 940 11.65 -29.09 0.10
C TYR A 940 10.55 -28.02 0.09
N ILE A 941 10.03 -27.70 -1.09
CA ILE A 941 8.95 -26.76 -1.31
C ILE A 941 7.84 -27.48 -2.09
N SER A 942 6.60 -27.30 -1.68
CA SER A 942 5.42 -27.71 -2.46
C SER A 942 4.40 -26.58 -2.34
N SER A 943 3.94 -26.07 -3.47
CA SER A 943 2.97 -24.98 -3.55
C SER A 943 1.88 -25.35 -4.53
N LYS A 944 0.62 -25.21 -4.12
CA LYS A 944 -0.54 -25.45 -4.97
C LYS A 944 -1.50 -24.28 -4.86
N SER A 945 -1.93 -23.71 -5.97
CA SER A 945 -2.93 -22.65 -6.02
C SER A 945 -4.05 -22.99 -7.00
N ARG A 946 -5.29 -22.69 -6.63
CA ARG A 946 -6.47 -22.75 -7.49
C ARG A 946 -7.22 -21.42 -7.41
N ASN A 947 -7.52 -20.84 -8.56
CA ASN A 947 -8.28 -19.60 -8.67
C ASN A 947 -9.55 -19.80 -9.52
N LEU A 948 -10.62 -19.10 -9.15
CA LEU A 948 -11.88 -19.07 -9.91
C LEU A 948 -11.95 -17.78 -10.74
N LEU A 949 -11.87 -17.95 -12.06
CA LEU A 949 -11.99 -16.86 -13.04
C LEU A 949 -13.36 -16.90 -13.72
N SER A 950 -13.74 -15.82 -14.41
CA SER A 950 -14.93 -15.81 -15.29
C SER A 950 -14.87 -16.91 -16.36
N ILE A 951 -13.66 -17.18 -16.82
CA ILE A 951 -13.28 -18.18 -17.82
C ILE A 951 -12.98 -19.57 -17.22
N GLY A 952 -13.43 -19.90 -16.01
CA GLY A 952 -13.27 -21.22 -15.39
C GLY A 952 -12.13 -21.31 -14.36
N LEU A 953 -11.85 -22.53 -13.88
CA LEU A 953 -10.82 -22.79 -12.87
C LEU A 953 -9.41 -22.81 -13.47
N GLN A 954 -8.46 -22.23 -12.74
CA GLN A 954 -7.03 -22.31 -13.05
C GLN A 954 -6.24 -22.84 -11.84
N ASP A 955 -5.51 -23.92 -12.06
CA ASP A 955 -4.64 -24.59 -11.12
C ASP A 955 -3.16 -24.37 -11.48
N ASN A 956 -2.35 -24.09 -10.47
CA ASN A 956 -0.89 -24.13 -10.58
C ASN A 956 -0.34 -24.95 -9.41
N ASN A 957 0.52 -25.92 -9.70
CA ASN A 957 1.14 -26.78 -8.71
C ASN A 957 2.65 -26.83 -8.98
N ALA A 958 3.46 -26.64 -7.96
CA ALA A 958 4.91 -26.65 -8.10
C ALA A 958 5.55 -27.34 -6.90
N GLU A 959 6.44 -28.29 -7.15
CA GLU A 959 7.25 -28.94 -6.14
C GLU A 959 8.74 -28.78 -6.44
N SER A 960 9.58 -28.65 -5.42
CA SER A 960 11.02 -28.63 -5.60
C SER A 960 11.79 -29.23 -4.43
N HIS A 961 12.83 -29.98 -4.77
CA HIS A 961 13.86 -30.50 -3.88
C HIS A 961 15.18 -29.81 -4.17
N GLN A 962 15.67 -29.00 -3.24
CA GLN A 962 16.88 -28.20 -3.42
C GLN A 962 17.96 -28.63 -2.42
N LEU A 963 19.11 -29.07 -2.93
CA LEU A 963 20.30 -29.35 -2.14
C LEU A 963 21.36 -28.28 -2.39
N ASN A 964 21.60 -27.42 -1.40
CA ASN A 964 22.67 -26.43 -1.45
C ASN A 964 23.83 -26.84 -0.56
N PHE A 965 25.03 -26.86 -1.10
CA PHE A 965 26.27 -27.13 -0.38
C PHE A 965 27.24 -25.96 -0.55
N PHE A 966 27.77 -25.49 0.58
CA PHE A 966 28.77 -24.41 0.65
C PHE A 966 29.99 -24.88 1.41
N HIS A 967 31.15 -24.82 0.78
CA HIS A 967 32.42 -25.12 1.42
C HIS A 967 33.48 -24.07 1.12
N LYS A 968 33.79 -23.28 2.15
CA LYS A 968 34.90 -22.33 2.15
C LYS A 968 36.22 -23.06 2.42
N ILE A 969 37.06 -23.16 1.39
CA ILE A 969 38.41 -23.75 1.42
C ILE A 969 39.40 -22.62 1.70
N LYS A 970 40.09 -22.70 2.85
CA LYS A 970 40.88 -21.59 3.42
C LYS A 970 39.98 -20.33 3.55
N GLU A 971 40.54 -19.14 3.33
CA GLU A 971 39.78 -17.88 3.29
C GLU A 971 39.49 -17.40 1.86
N MET A 972 39.99 -18.10 0.84
CA MET A 972 40.07 -17.62 -0.54
C MET A 972 39.17 -18.33 -1.54
N TRP A 973 38.67 -19.54 -1.28
CA TRP A 973 37.86 -20.27 -2.24
C TRP A 973 36.55 -20.69 -1.59
N LEU A 974 35.42 -20.47 -2.25
CA LEU A 974 34.11 -20.92 -1.83
C LEU A 974 33.51 -21.77 -2.95
N LEU A 975 33.43 -23.07 -2.69
CA LEU A 975 32.70 -23.98 -3.54
C LEU A 975 31.22 -23.90 -3.16
N THR A 976 30.36 -23.65 -4.14
CA THR A 976 28.91 -23.73 -4.04
C THR A 976 28.43 -24.80 -5.01
N LEU A 977 27.57 -25.70 -4.54
CA LEU A 977 26.90 -26.66 -5.39
C LEU A 977 25.41 -26.59 -5.06
N LYS A 978 24.59 -26.21 -6.04
CA LYS A 978 23.13 -26.26 -5.95
C LYS A 978 22.66 -27.38 -6.88
N ASN A 979 21.82 -28.28 -6.37
CA ASN A 979 21.09 -29.24 -7.18
C ASN A 979 19.61 -29.02 -6.90
N GLU A 980 18.80 -29.06 -7.94
CA GLU A 980 17.35 -28.85 -7.86
C GLU A 980 16.64 -29.89 -8.72
N MET A 981 15.64 -30.54 -8.15
CA MET A 981 14.66 -31.33 -8.89
C MET A 981 13.33 -30.64 -8.69
N ASN A 982 12.61 -30.34 -9.76
CA ASN A 982 11.34 -29.65 -9.67
C ASN A 982 10.28 -30.30 -10.55
N THR A 983 9.03 -30.09 -10.16
CA THR A 983 7.86 -30.36 -10.99
C THR A 983 7.01 -29.09 -10.99
N SER A 984 6.49 -28.70 -12.16
CA SER A 984 5.62 -27.54 -12.32
C SER A 984 4.48 -27.91 -13.24
N GLU A 985 3.27 -27.76 -12.75
CA GLU A 985 2.03 -28.12 -13.43
C GLU A 985 1.15 -26.88 -13.50
N SER A 986 0.61 -26.60 -14.69
CA SER A 986 -0.44 -25.62 -14.90
C SER A 986 -1.62 -26.29 -15.57
N PHE A 987 -2.83 -26.00 -15.09
CA PHE A 987 -4.07 -26.50 -15.65
C PHE A 987 -5.10 -25.39 -15.69
N SER A 988 -5.73 -25.21 -16.85
CA SER A 988 -6.83 -24.30 -17.13
C SER A 988 -7.98 -25.11 -17.70
N GLU A 989 -9.18 -24.85 -17.19
CA GLU A 989 -10.40 -25.56 -17.60
C GLU A 989 -10.79 -25.29 -19.06
N ASN A 990 -10.58 -24.05 -19.54
CA ASN A 990 -11.04 -23.62 -20.86
C ASN A 990 -9.91 -23.31 -21.85
N PHE A 991 -8.64 -23.31 -21.43
CA PHE A 991 -7.48 -23.02 -22.29
C PHE A 991 -6.47 -24.16 -22.26
N ASP A 992 -6.67 -25.16 -23.12
CA ASP A 992 -5.77 -26.31 -23.26
C ASP A 992 -4.33 -25.91 -23.62
N SER A 993 -4.15 -24.79 -24.33
CA SER A 993 -2.86 -24.19 -24.69
C SER A 993 -1.98 -23.88 -23.48
N ARG A 994 -2.58 -23.65 -22.31
CA ARG A 994 -1.87 -23.31 -21.06
C ARG A 994 -1.56 -24.53 -20.20
N ASN A 995 -2.00 -25.72 -20.59
CA ASN A 995 -1.88 -26.94 -19.77
C ASN A 995 -0.52 -27.61 -19.99
N PHE A 996 0.30 -27.70 -18.93
CA PHE A 996 1.61 -28.36 -18.99
C PHE A 996 1.97 -29.07 -17.68
N LEU A 997 2.81 -30.11 -17.77
CA LEU A 997 3.44 -30.77 -16.62
C LEU A 997 4.94 -30.88 -16.91
N LEU A 998 5.71 -29.96 -16.34
CA LEU A 998 7.14 -29.87 -16.50
C LEU A 998 7.84 -30.60 -15.36
N GLU A 999 8.63 -31.62 -15.69
CA GLU A 999 9.56 -32.25 -14.77
C GLU A 999 10.97 -31.79 -15.10
N GLY A 1000 11.73 -31.34 -14.10
CA GLY A 1000 13.05 -30.77 -14.32
C GLY A 1000 14.09 -31.20 -13.29
N PHE A 1001 15.34 -31.20 -13.75
CA PHE A 1001 16.52 -31.42 -12.94
C PHE A 1001 17.61 -30.42 -13.34
N SER A 1002 18.14 -29.68 -12.37
CA SER A 1002 19.27 -28.79 -12.59
C SER A 1002 20.42 -29.01 -11.61
N VAL A 1003 21.64 -28.85 -12.12
CA VAL A 1003 22.88 -28.92 -11.34
C VAL A 1003 23.73 -27.70 -11.64
N HIS A 1004 23.98 -26.90 -10.61
CA HIS A 1004 24.67 -25.62 -10.68
C HIS A 1004 25.91 -25.61 -9.77
N PRO A 1005 27.06 -26.17 -10.23
CA PRO A 1005 28.35 -25.98 -9.58
C PRO A 1005 28.88 -24.56 -9.82
N LYS A 1006 29.27 -23.90 -8.75
CA LYS A 1006 29.91 -22.58 -8.77
C LYS A 1006 31.17 -22.57 -7.92
N LEU A 1007 32.29 -22.18 -8.53
CA LEU A 1007 33.55 -21.95 -7.83
C LEU A 1007 33.79 -20.45 -7.69
N SER A 1008 33.89 -19.99 -6.45
CA SER A 1008 34.10 -18.58 -6.11
C SER A 1008 35.50 -18.36 -5.55
N TYR A 1009 36.29 -17.49 -6.18
CA TYR A 1009 37.55 -16.98 -5.64
C TYR A 1009 37.30 -15.69 -4.85
N LEU A 1010 37.43 -15.77 -3.54
CA LEU A 1010 37.30 -14.67 -2.57
C LEU A 1010 38.65 -13.99 -2.36
N LEU A 1011 38.88 -12.88 -3.05
CA LEU A 1011 40.08 -12.07 -2.87
C LEU A 1011 39.84 -11.03 -1.76
N GLY A 1012 40.15 -11.42 -0.52
CA GLY A 1012 39.85 -10.62 0.68
C GLY A 1012 38.36 -10.63 1.05
N GLY A 1013 37.90 -9.64 1.83
CA GLY A 1013 36.49 -9.53 2.24
C GLY A 1013 35.54 -8.90 1.21
N ASN A 1014 36.09 -8.48 0.07
CA ASN A 1014 35.56 -7.39 -0.74
C ASN A 1014 35.55 -7.69 -2.24
N THR A 1015 36.24 -8.73 -2.71
CA THR A 1015 36.29 -9.08 -4.13
C THR A 1015 36.02 -10.56 -4.30
N ARG A 1016 35.18 -10.90 -5.28
CA ARG A 1016 34.77 -12.25 -5.60
C ARG A 1016 34.77 -12.44 -7.11
N PHE A 1017 35.33 -13.54 -7.58
CA PHE A 1017 35.18 -13.99 -8.96
C PHE A 1017 34.53 -15.36 -8.97
N ASP A 1018 33.54 -15.55 -9.80
CA ASP A 1018 32.77 -16.77 -9.89
C ASP A 1018 32.90 -17.33 -11.31
N ALA A 1019 33.15 -18.63 -11.39
CA ALA A 1019 32.93 -19.42 -12.58
C ALA A 1019 31.89 -20.48 -12.23
N PHE A 1020 30.85 -20.59 -13.05
CA PHE A 1020 29.77 -21.55 -12.83
C PHE A 1020 29.34 -22.19 -14.14
N ALA A 1021 28.81 -23.39 -14.01
CA ALA A 1021 28.12 -24.08 -15.07
C ALA A 1021 26.76 -24.50 -14.54
N GLU A 1022 25.76 -24.52 -15.39
CA GLU A 1022 24.45 -25.07 -15.11
C GLU A 1022 24.09 -26.05 -16.20
N TYR A 1023 23.55 -27.18 -15.78
CA TYR A 1023 22.97 -28.16 -16.67
C TYR A 1023 21.54 -28.40 -16.21
N THR A 1024 20.57 -28.11 -17.07
CA THR A 1024 19.14 -28.25 -16.80
C THR A 1024 18.54 -29.16 -17.85
N ILE A 1025 17.81 -30.18 -17.39
CA ILE A 1025 16.93 -30.99 -18.21
C ILE A 1025 15.52 -30.65 -17.79
N GLN A 1026 14.62 -30.41 -18.74
CA GLN A 1026 13.22 -30.19 -18.48
C GLN A 1026 12.38 -30.87 -19.57
N GLU A 1027 11.35 -31.60 -19.16
CA GLU A 1027 10.48 -32.36 -20.07
C GLU A 1027 9.02 -32.06 -19.74
N ASN A 1028 8.23 -31.72 -20.77
CA ASN A 1028 6.78 -31.65 -20.67
C ASN A 1028 6.19 -33.06 -20.84
N GLN A 1029 5.43 -33.51 -19.85
CA GLN A 1029 4.77 -34.82 -19.86
C GLN A 1029 3.38 -34.79 -20.49
N LEU A 1030 2.84 -33.59 -20.77
CA LEU A 1030 1.56 -33.38 -21.44
C LEU A 1030 1.76 -33.14 -22.95
N GLN A 1031 0.70 -32.67 -23.62
CA GLN A 1031 0.63 -32.40 -25.06
C GLN A 1031 1.95 -31.84 -25.63
N GLY A 1032 2.33 -32.23 -26.85
CA GLY A 1032 3.55 -31.73 -27.51
C GLY A 1032 4.85 -32.39 -27.06
N GLN A 1033 4.93 -32.91 -25.83
CA GLN A 1033 6.11 -33.58 -25.25
C GLN A 1033 7.41 -32.80 -25.45
N GLU A 1034 7.35 -31.48 -25.29
CA GLU A 1034 8.50 -30.61 -25.47
C GLU A 1034 9.61 -30.97 -24.47
N SER A 1035 10.86 -30.93 -24.93
CA SER A 1035 12.02 -31.20 -24.09
C SER A 1035 13.07 -30.12 -24.25
N LEU A 1036 13.76 -29.79 -23.16
CA LEU A 1036 14.83 -28.80 -23.11
C LEU A 1036 16.04 -29.41 -22.40
N ASN A 1037 17.16 -29.48 -23.11
CA ASN A 1037 18.48 -29.69 -22.53
C ASN A 1037 19.25 -28.37 -22.56
N GLN A 1038 19.19 -27.63 -21.45
CA GLN A 1038 19.86 -26.35 -21.33
C GLN A 1038 21.25 -26.48 -20.70
N ARG A 1039 22.24 -25.82 -21.32
CA ARG A 1039 23.60 -25.68 -20.78
C ARG A 1039 23.92 -24.22 -20.61
N VAL A 1040 24.21 -23.80 -19.38
CA VAL A 1040 24.69 -22.45 -19.09
C VAL A 1040 26.15 -22.50 -18.68
N LEU A 1041 26.99 -21.73 -19.35
CA LEU A 1041 28.36 -21.46 -18.93
C LEU A 1041 28.47 -19.99 -18.56
N GLY A 1042 28.70 -19.74 -17.28
CA GLY A 1042 28.65 -18.40 -16.72
C GLY A 1042 29.94 -18.01 -16.01
N THR A 1043 30.27 -16.73 -16.11
CA THR A 1043 31.28 -16.11 -15.25
C THR A 1043 30.70 -14.85 -14.66
N SER A 1044 30.95 -14.63 -13.37
CA SER A 1044 30.58 -13.37 -12.74
C SER A 1044 31.69 -12.86 -11.84
N PHE A 1045 31.63 -11.57 -11.52
CA PHE A 1045 32.58 -10.95 -10.62
C PHE A 1045 31.87 -9.91 -9.78
N THR A 1046 32.31 -9.77 -8.53
CA THR A 1046 31.88 -8.73 -7.60
C THR A 1046 33.11 -8.04 -7.07
N PHE A 1047 33.22 -6.74 -7.29
CA PHE A 1047 34.25 -5.87 -6.71
C PHE A 1047 33.60 -4.83 -5.80
N ASN A 1048 33.70 -5.05 -4.50
CA ASN A 1048 33.29 -4.10 -3.48
C ASN A 1048 34.53 -3.42 -2.88
N LYS A 1049 34.53 -2.11 -2.69
CA LYS A 1049 35.57 -1.42 -1.90
C LYS A 1049 34.92 -0.68 -0.75
N GLY A 1050 34.70 -1.39 0.35
CA GLY A 1050 33.99 -0.85 1.52
C GLY A 1050 32.61 -0.31 1.12
N GLN A 1051 32.27 0.89 1.58
CA GLN A 1051 31.04 1.60 1.18
C GLN A 1051 31.22 2.48 -0.07
N GLN A 1052 32.35 2.42 -0.80
CA GLN A 1052 32.66 3.39 -1.87
C GLN A 1052 32.15 2.98 -3.25
N TYR A 1053 32.27 1.70 -3.63
CA TYR A 1053 31.70 1.18 -4.87
C TYR A 1053 31.52 -0.34 -4.79
N SER A 1054 30.54 -0.84 -5.54
CA SER A 1054 30.22 -2.22 -5.82
C SER A 1054 30.06 -2.37 -7.34
N ILE A 1055 30.86 -3.22 -7.96
CA ILE A 1055 30.74 -3.54 -9.38
C ILE A 1055 30.45 -5.03 -9.47
N ASN A 1056 29.31 -5.40 -10.06
CA ASN A 1056 28.92 -6.76 -10.33
C ASN A 1056 28.77 -6.94 -11.84
N GLY A 1057 29.43 -7.91 -12.43
CA GLY A 1057 29.24 -8.27 -13.83
C GLY A 1057 28.96 -9.75 -13.96
N GLU A 1058 28.10 -10.12 -14.89
CA GLU A 1058 27.79 -11.51 -15.19
C GLU A 1058 27.67 -11.69 -16.70
N PHE A 1059 28.24 -12.76 -17.22
CA PHE A 1059 28.14 -13.15 -18.62
C PHE A 1059 27.80 -14.63 -18.68
N ASN A 1060 26.75 -14.96 -19.42
CA ASN A 1060 26.25 -16.31 -19.60
C ASN A 1060 26.18 -16.64 -21.09
N PHE A 1061 26.77 -17.76 -21.46
CA PHE A 1061 26.47 -18.46 -22.70
C PHE A 1061 25.47 -19.56 -22.38
N ILE A 1062 24.32 -19.53 -23.04
CA ILE A 1062 23.18 -20.42 -22.80
C ILE A 1062 22.92 -21.17 -24.10
N GLN A 1063 23.02 -22.49 -24.09
CA GLN A 1063 22.61 -23.34 -25.21
C GLN A 1063 21.30 -24.01 -24.83
N ASN A 1064 20.23 -23.70 -25.55
CA ASN A 1064 18.91 -24.30 -25.42
C ASN A 1064 18.73 -25.35 -26.51
N ASP A 1065 19.06 -26.60 -26.22
CA ASP A 1065 18.75 -27.72 -27.11
C ASP A 1065 17.28 -28.12 -26.86
N PHE A 1066 16.37 -27.45 -27.58
CA PHE A 1066 14.92 -27.52 -27.42
C PHE A 1066 14.27 -28.32 -28.56
N GLU A 1067 13.46 -29.32 -28.21
CA GLU A 1067 12.64 -30.10 -29.15
C GLU A 1067 11.17 -29.83 -28.85
N GLY A 1068 10.41 -29.30 -29.81
CA GLY A 1068 9.01 -28.90 -29.60
C GLY A 1068 8.54 -27.73 -30.48
N SER A 1069 7.30 -27.27 -30.29
CA SER A 1069 6.85 -25.98 -30.84
C SER A 1069 7.45 -24.85 -30.01
N SER A 1070 8.19 -23.94 -30.63
CA SER A 1070 8.79 -22.78 -29.96
C SER A 1070 7.81 -21.62 -29.72
N ILE A 1071 6.61 -21.70 -30.31
CA ILE A 1071 5.53 -20.72 -30.20
C ILE A 1071 4.41 -21.36 -29.35
N SER A 1072 4.68 -21.55 -28.06
CA SER A 1072 3.69 -22.06 -27.10
C SER A 1072 3.95 -21.51 -25.69
N PRO A 1073 2.94 -21.42 -24.81
CA PRO A 1073 3.12 -21.01 -23.42
C PRO A 1073 4.16 -21.86 -22.67
N VAL A 1074 4.14 -23.18 -22.89
CA VAL A 1074 5.08 -24.11 -22.25
C VAL A 1074 6.52 -23.89 -22.72
N ALA A 1075 6.75 -23.62 -24.01
CA ALA A 1075 8.07 -23.33 -24.55
C ALA A 1075 8.64 -22.00 -24.02
N TYR A 1076 7.79 -20.97 -23.93
CA TYR A 1076 8.15 -19.68 -23.34
C TYR A 1076 8.56 -19.84 -21.87
N GLN A 1077 7.85 -20.67 -21.11
CA GLN A 1077 8.18 -20.99 -19.72
C GLN A 1077 9.47 -21.83 -19.58
N MET A 1078 9.69 -22.84 -20.42
CA MET A 1078 10.90 -23.69 -20.38
C MET A 1078 12.16 -22.91 -20.75
N MET A 1079 12.11 -22.07 -21.78
CA MET A 1079 13.26 -21.31 -22.26
C MET A 1079 13.44 -19.95 -21.56
N GLU A 1080 12.59 -19.61 -20.58
CA GLU A 1080 12.57 -18.33 -19.87
C GLU A 1080 12.54 -17.13 -20.85
N GLY A 1081 11.72 -17.22 -21.89
CA GLY A 1081 11.60 -16.20 -22.94
C GLY A 1081 12.80 -16.07 -23.89
N LEU A 1082 13.77 -16.99 -23.85
CA LEU A 1082 14.85 -17.12 -24.83
C LEU A 1082 14.43 -18.02 -26.01
N GLN A 1083 15.24 -18.05 -27.07
CA GLN A 1083 14.99 -18.88 -28.26
C GLN A 1083 15.74 -20.21 -28.19
N PRO A 1084 15.42 -21.19 -29.06
CA PRO A 1084 16.26 -22.36 -29.27
C PRO A 1084 17.71 -22.01 -29.68
N ASP A 1085 18.60 -22.98 -29.54
CA ASP A 1085 20.02 -22.91 -29.87
C ASP A 1085 20.82 -21.92 -29.00
N ASN A 1086 21.67 -21.08 -29.60
CA ASN A 1086 22.68 -20.30 -28.89
C ASN A 1086 22.15 -18.95 -28.45
N ASN A 1087 22.19 -18.73 -27.14
CA ASN A 1087 21.78 -17.51 -26.48
C ASN A 1087 22.95 -16.95 -25.66
N PHE A 1088 23.03 -15.63 -25.60
CA PHE A 1088 24.02 -14.91 -24.80
C PHE A 1088 23.29 -13.90 -23.96
N THR A 1089 23.54 -13.89 -22.65
CA THR A 1089 23.07 -12.83 -21.75
C THR A 1089 24.26 -12.24 -21.01
N TRP A 1090 24.24 -10.94 -20.80
CA TRP A 1090 25.25 -10.27 -20.01
C TRP A 1090 24.63 -9.13 -19.22
N SER A 1091 25.12 -8.97 -18.01
CA SER A 1091 24.71 -7.91 -17.12
C SER A 1091 25.92 -7.23 -16.49
N LEU A 1092 25.79 -5.93 -16.26
CA LEU A 1092 26.78 -5.14 -15.55
C LEU A 1092 26.04 -4.17 -14.63
N PHE A 1093 26.26 -4.31 -13.34
CA PHE A 1093 25.78 -3.43 -12.30
C PHE A 1093 26.96 -2.70 -11.67
N VAL A 1094 26.94 -1.38 -11.70
CA VAL A 1094 27.93 -0.55 -11.00
C VAL A 1094 27.17 0.35 -10.05
N GLN A 1095 27.30 0.10 -8.75
CA GLN A 1095 26.95 1.05 -7.71
C GLN A 1095 28.21 1.77 -7.25
N LYS A 1096 28.23 3.09 -7.30
CA LYS A 1096 29.35 3.90 -6.80
C LYS A 1096 28.81 4.98 -5.90
N LYS A 1097 29.24 4.95 -4.64
CA LYS A 1097 29.04 6.04 -3.70
C LYS A 1097 30.00 7.17 -4.05
N ILE A 1098 29.50 8.16 -4.79
CA ILE A 1098 30.25 9.34 -5.24
C ILE A 1098 30.60 10.21 -4.02
N THR A 1099 29.65 10.39 -3.10
CA THR A 1099 29.83 11.13 -1.83
C THR A 1099 29.14 10.41 -0.69
N LYS A 1100 29.21 10.90 0.55
CA LYS A 1100 28.44 10.32 1.67
C LYS A 1100 26.92 10.27 1.43
N PHE A 1101 26.43 11.11 0.51
CA PHE A 1101 25.03 11.45 0.25
C PHE A 1101 24.63 11.20 -1.21
N LEU A 1102 25.49 10.62 -2.04
CA LEU A 1102 25.20 10.44 -3.47
C LEU A 1102 25.76 9.12 -3.98
N ASP A 1103 24.87 8.30 -4.49
CA ASP A 1103 25.13 7.02 -5.13
C ASP A 1103 24.79 7.11 -6.62
N LEU A 1104 25.63 6.49 -7.45
CA LEU A 1104 25.39 6.26 -8.86
C LEU A 1104 25.19 4.77 -9.07
N ASN A 1105 24.04 4.39 -9.61
CA ASN A 1105 23.69 3.03 -10.02
C ASN A 1105 23.65 3.00 -11.55
N LEU A 1106 24.51 2.20 -12.17
CA LEU A 1106 24.41 1.86 -13.58
C LEU A 1106 24.01 0.39 -13.63
N SER A 1107 22.93 0.05 -14.31
CA SER A 1107 22.61 -1.31 -14.70
C SER A 1107 22.59 -1.39 -16.23
N TYR A 1108 23.29 -2.35 -16.78
CA TYR A 1108 23.30 -2.63 -18.21
C TYR A 1108 23.01 -4.10 -18.40
N PHE A 1109 22.03 -4.38 -19.24
CA PHE A 1109 21.63 -5.72 -19.63
C PHE A 1109 21.74 -5.82 -21.14
N GLY A 1110 22.19 -6.96 -21.62
CA GLY A 1110 21.98 -7.29 -23.00
C GLY A 1110 21.76 -8.78 -23.17
N ARG A 1111 21.01 -9.10 -24.21
CA ARG A 1111 20.75 -10.47 -24.63
C ARG A 1111 20.84 -10.56 -26.13
N LYS A 1112 21.21 -11.73 -26.61
CA LYS A 1112 21.18 -12.06 -28.03
C LYS A 1112 20.82 -13.52 -28.17
N SER A 1113 19.76 -13.78 -28.91
CA SER A 1113 19.33 -15.12 -29.28
C SER A 1113 19.72 -15.44 -30.72
N GLU A 1114 19.66 -16.71 -31.08
CA GLU A 1114 19.90 -17.14 -32.46
C GLU A 1114 18.84 -16.53 -33.40
N GLY A 1115 19.25 -16.06 -34.59
CA GLY A 1115 18.34 -15.42 -35.54
C GLY A 1115 17.86 -14.00 -35.20
N THR A 1116 18.05 -13.50 -33.97
CA THR A 1116 17.58 -12.16 -33.54
C THR A 1116 18.71 -11.13 -33.43
N ARG A 1117 18.35 -9.85 -33.52
CA ARG A 1117 19.30 -8.76 -33.23
C ARG A 1117 19.54 -8.71 -31.73
N ALA A 1118 20.79 -8.41 -31.34
CA ALA A 1118 21.11 -8.23 -29.93
C ALA A 1118 20.26 -7.09 -29.34
N ILE A 1119 19.62 -7.35 -28.21
CA ILE A 1119 18.82 -6.38 -27.46
C ILE A 1119 19.69 -5.86 -26.31
N HIS A 1120 19.73 -4.54 -26.16
CA HIS A 1120 20.53 -3.84 -25.17
C HIS A 1120 19.61 -2.92 -24.38
N THR A 1121 19.70 -2.98 -23.07
CA THR A 1121 18.96 -2.11 -22.15
C THR A 1121 19.91 -1.57 -21.10
N GLY A 1122 20.17 -0.27 -21.14
CA GLY A 1122 20.96 0.44 -20.16
C GLY A 1122 20.07 1.29 -19.27
N ASN A 1123 20.36 1.35 -17.98
CA ASN A 1123 19.73 2.23 -17.03
C ASN A 1123 20.81 2.90 -16.16
N VAL A 1124 20.77 4.23 -16.12
CA VAL A 1124 21.63 5.04 -15.28
C VAL A 1124 20.75 5.74 -14.27
N GLN A 1125 20.92 5.43 -12.99
CA GLN A 1125 20.20 6.05 -11.88
C GLN A 1125 21.17 6.73 -10.93
N LEU A 1126 20.92 8.01 -10.63
CA LEU A 1126 21.56 8.71 -9.53
C LEU A 1126 20.60 8.73 -8.34
N ARG A 1127 21.09 8.34 -7.16
CA ARG A 1127 20.34 8.37 -5.91
C ARG A 1127 21.08 9.22 -4.89
N ALA A 1128 20.49 10.35 -4.48
CA ALA A 1128 21.03 11.13 -3.37
C ALA A 1128 20.30 10.76 -2.07
N TYR A 1129 21.03 10.68 -0.97
CA TYR A 1129 20.55 10.41 0.38
C TYR A 1129 20.69 11.68 1.22
N PHE A 1130 19.71 11.96 2.07
CA PHE A 1130 19.68 13.14 2.91
C PHE A 1130 19.81 12.81 4.39
#